data_AF-A0A8B3L6C9-F1
#
_entry.id   AF-A0A8B3L6C9-F1
#
_cell.length_a   1.000
_cell.length_b   1.000
_cell.length_c   1.000
_cell.angle_alpha   90.00
_cell.angle_beta   90.00
_cell.angle_gamma   90.00
#
_symmetry.space_group_name_H-M   'P 1'
#
loop_
_entity.id
_entity.type
_entity.pdbx_description
1 polymer ?
#
loop_
_entity_poly.entity_id
_entity_poly.type
_entity_poly.pdbx_seq_one_letter_code
_entity_poly.pdbx_strand_id
1 'polypeptide(L)'
;MAVTINVVGTTSIDETPDLQKDDISLASFQTNHASALAAINAALTADNLTVADDAIEIAGDNSVDITLTNATSPVQSLGFVTLDSNGQNPAPVDGLDSGQQTLDGDGIFLYTDPDNDNVLLGRAGSGTDADPDGQIVFAVYLEEVTDQNSVITGGQLWTVLFEPLAHPDDQDPDDLVALPDTLGVAATGEQNFSFAGAPAGNNLFMAFGNQSNALLVTGTSSSHTVNSSKGGGATTLGTDAQDVRAGKGMYFTYVTGMDPSFLAPNLSHQEATTINDIDFTGVQDSDAASLTIVKLTGGTSVSVKLTAFTTDAEPKGDYFGGLTDDTAVDITHVYINGTEVSFTTSGDGVIVSGVHDGDVIKFETDGDHNRVLVQNAEPAGSNIHFSIGGFSVDNAVTAAVPVGDHLEFYDDGPTIAVADVTDGDYTGGAHGTWTNDPGTDGLGSLSVSFDSFEIDSHGTVTTTATNSSFTDNLDGSFDGSITADFNGDGQDDTVGFTLTLNSDDTYDLTFTTPPTTTTTFSTDQGSLDAGGPDPVRTLTIGSEDVVFSAVKALTATGDIKAFLNASEADIQTNAGYLSPNQMNVSTAGIGLADNLFEGNSIAGIDGATTSGGKVDESFVVDPEGTVSSMTVIINNQTNGGYTPINNTEQLFYRIYFSDGSVSSPVKVEQGDLTVTSKTASFTLGDPDGPNDIDAVQLIMAKGTIKVPTITFTVSTEFSPQDLDLNFTAELFDGDQDSSPDPFTVHVDAA
;
A
#
# COMPACT_ATOMS: atom_id res chain seq x y z
N MET A 1 38.34 34.65 -0.08
CA MET A 1 36.96 34.50 0.45
C MET A 1 36.75 33.00 0.60
N ALA A 2 35.97 32.57 1.59
CA ALA A 2 35.60 31.16 1.68
C ALA A 2 34.82 30.75 0.43
N VAL A 3 34.96 29.49 0.02
CA VAL A 3 34.12 28.88 -1.01
C VAL A 3 32.65 29.08 -0.63
N THR A 4 31.78 29.24 -1.62
CA THR A 4 30.33 29.27 -1.43
C THR A 4 29.71 28.18 -2.27
N ILE A 5 29.01 27.25 -1.64
CA ILE A 5 28.20 26.22 -2.30
C ILE A 5 26.81 26.81 -2.55
N ASN A 6 26.28 26.65 -3.76
CA ASN A 6 24.94 27.09 -4.12
C ASN A 6 24.20 25.89 -4.69
N VAL A 7 23.13 25.47 -4.03
CA VAL A 7 22.20 24.48 -4.57
C VAL A 7 21.25 25.22 -5.51
N VAL A 8 21.17 24.78 -6.77
CA VAL A 8 20.48 25.46 -7.86
C VAL A 8 19.55 24.54 -8.66
N GLY A 9 19.70 23.23 -8.51
CA GLY A 9 18.83 22.21 -9.10
C GLY A 9 18.09 21.42 -8.02
N THR A 10 17.27 20.48 -8.48
CA THR A 10 16.52 19.50 -7.69
C THR A 10 16.68 18.17 -8.41
N THR A 11 16.62 17.07 -7.68
CA THR A 11 16.53 15.73 -8.26
C THR A 11 15.30 15.06 -7.69
N SER A 12 14.33 14.81 -8.57
CA SER A 12 13.03 14.30 -8.19
C SER A 12 12.81 12.93 -8.83
N ILE A 13 12.55 11.92 -8.00
CA ILE A 13 11.95 10.65 -8.44
C ILE A 13 10.45 10.86 -8.55
N ASP A 14 9.87 10.47 -9.67
CA ASP A 14 8.43 10.44 -9.88
C ASP A 14 8.05 9.02 -10.35
N GLU A 15 7.38 8.29 -9.46
CA GLU A 15 7.01 6.90 -9.69
C GLU A 15 5.90 6.81 -10.77
N THR A 16 5.23 7.92 -11.11
CA THR A 16 4.15 7.97 -12.08
C THR A 16 4.67 7.76 -13.53
N PRO A 17 4.20 6.73 -14.26
CA PRO A 17 4.72 6.43 -15.60
C PRO A 17 4.54 7.54 -16.66
N ASP A 18 3.53 8.41 -16.51
CA ASP A 18 3.19 9.48 -17.45
C ASP A 18 3.73 10.87 -17.03
N LEU A 19 4.20 11.00 -15.79
CA LEU A 19 4.86 12.20 -15.25
C LEU A 19 6.28 11.80 -14.90
N GLN A 20 7.20 12.03 -15.82
CA GLN A 20 8.60 11.68 -15.61
C GLN A 20 9.33 13.01 -15.42
N LYS A 21 9.64 13.35 -14.16
CA LYS A 21 10.28 14.64 -13.81
C LYS A 21 11.72 14.61 -14.30
N ASP A 22 12.61 14.09 -13.45
CA ASP A 22 14.03 13.91 -13.75
C ASP A 22 14.36 12.43 -13.94
N ASP A 23 13.35 11.58 -14.12
CA ASP A 23 13.49 10.13 -14.27
C ASP A 23 14.21 9.77 -15.55
N ILE A 24 15.07 8.78 -15.45
CA ILE A 24 15.90 8.30 -16.54
C ILE A 24 15.94 6.78 -16.58
N SER A 25 15.78 6.24 -17.79
CA SER A 25 15.95 4.80 -17.98
C SER A 25 17.34 4.31 -17.52
N LEU A 26 17.38 3.11 -16.95
CA LEU A 26 18.61 2.38 -16.61
C LEU A 26 19.65 2.38 -17.74
N ALA A 27 19.21 2.25 -19.00
CA ALA A 27 20.10 2.26 -20.16
C ALA A 27 20.80 3.62 -20.36
N SER A 28 20.11 4.73 -20.08
CA SER A 28 20.69 6.08 -20.09
C SER A 28 21.72 6.22 -18.97
N PHE A 29 21.36 5.81 -17.75
CA PHE A 29 22.24 5.88 -16.59
C PHE A 29 23.54 5.09 -16.81
N GLN A 30 23.43 3.84 -17.29
CA GLN A 30 24.57 2.98 -17.63
C GLN A 30 25.51 3.58 -18.69
N THR A 31 24.95 4.29 -19.67
CA THR A 31 25.73 4.81 -20.80
C THR A 31 26.43 6.11 -20.46
N ASN A 32 25.74 7.00 -19.73
CA ASN A 32 26.17 8.38 -19.55
C ASN A 32 26.82 8.63 -18.19
N HIS A 33 26.48 7.85 -17.15
CA HIS A 33 26.89 8.06 -15.76
C HIS A 33 27.47 6.78 -15.12
N ALA A 34 28.31 6.08 -15.89
CA ALA A 34 28.91 4.81 -15.46
C ALA A 34 29.73 4.92 -14.15
N SER A 35 30.28 6.10 -13.84
CA SER A 35 30.99 6.36 -12.58
C SER A 35 30.04 6.36 -11.39
N ALA A 36 28.93 7.09 -11.49
CA ALA A 36 27.87 7.10 -10.48
C ALA A 36 27.32 5.68 -10.24
N LEU A 37 26.97 4.98 -11.32
CA LEU A 37 26.50 3.60 -11.27
C LEU A 37 27.52 2.66 -10.58
N ALA A 38 28.81 2.82 -10.86
CA ALA A 38 29.84 1.98 -10.25
C ALA A 38 30.01 2.26 -8.76
N ALA A 39 29.96 3.54 -8.34
CA ALA A 39 30.06 3.94 -6.95
C ALA A 39 28.86 3.42 -6.14
N ILE A 40 27.63 3.62 -6.65
CA ILE A 40 26.42 3.11 -6.00
C ILE A 40 26.49 1.58 -5.88
N ASN A 41 26.73 0.84 -6.97
CA ASN A 41 26.79 -0.62 -6.90
C ASN A 41 27.89 -1.15 -5.96
N ALA A 42 28.99 -0.41 -5.77
CA ALA A 42 30.00 -0.79 -4.78
C ALA A 42 29.43 -0.73 -3.35
N ALA A 43 28.71 0.35 -3.02
CA ALA A 43 28.04 0.52 -1.73
C ALA A 43 26.93 -0.53 -1.50
N LEU A 44 26.18 -0.89 -2.54
CA LEU A 44 25.11 -1.91 -2.49
C LEU A 44 25.62 -3.35 -2.32
N THR A 45 26.90 -3.61 -2.56
CA THR A 45 27.44 -4.98 -2.66
C THR A 45 27.26 -5.77 -1.36
N ALA A 46 27.34 -5.12 -0.20
CA ALA A 46 27.16 -5.78 1.09
C ALA A 46 25.74 -6.34 1.29
N ASP A 47 24.75 -5.69 0.70
CA ASP A 47 23.32 -6.01 0.79
C ASP A 47 22.85 -6.96 -0.33
N ASN A 48 23.74 -7.33 -1.25
CA ASN A 48 23.44 -8.12 -2.47
C ASN A 48 22.44 -7.46 -3.42
N LEU A 49 22.38 -6.13 -3.45
CA LEU A 49 21.57 -5.37 -4.39
C LEU A 49 22.40 -4.91 -5.58
N THR A 50 21.73 -4.68 -6.70
CA THR A 50 22.28 -3.98 -7.85
C THR A 50 21.25 -3.04 -8.46
N VAL A 51 21.71 -1.89 -8.96
CA VAL A 51 20.82 -0.94 -9.66
C VAL A 51 20.15 -1.59 -10.88
N ALA A 52 20.76 -2.60 -11.51
CA ALA A 52 20.22 -3.18 -12.74
C ALA A 52 19.08 -4.17 -12.52
N ASP A 53 19.12 -4.90 -11.40
CA ASP A 53 18.15 -5.97 -11.12
C ASP A 53 17.10 -5.54 -10.09
N ASP A 54 17.40 -4.54 -9.23
CA ASP A 54 16.60 -4.23 -8.06
C ASP A 54 16.09 -2.77 -8.00
N ALA A 55 16.57 -1.87 -8.87
CA ALA A 55 16.06 -0.50 -8.87
C ALA A 55 14.62 -0.44 -9.41
N ILE A 56 13.77 0.28 -8.68
CA ILE A 56 12.41 0.65 -9.08
C ILE A 56 12.52 1.79 -10.10
N GLU A 57 13.09 2.92 -9.67
CA GLU A 57 13.20 4.14 -10.47
C GLU A 57 14.57 4.82 -10.28
N ILE A 58 15.00 5.59 -11.27
CA ILE A 58 16.29 6.31 -11.26
C ILE A 58 16.07 7.74 -11.73
N ALA A 59 16.41 8.72 -10.89
CA ALA A 59 16.34 10.13 -11.24
C ALA A 59 17.70 10.82 -11.31
N GLY A 60 17.77 11.84 -12.15
CA GLY A 60 18.88 12.76 -12.28
C GLY A 60 19.04 13.23 -13.73
N ASP A 61 19.70 14.38 -13.92
CA ASP A 61 19.83 14.96 -15.23
C ASP A 61 21.28 15.42 -15.57
N ASN A 62 21.46 16.03 -16.74
CA ASN A 62 22.76 16.56 -17.17
C ASN A 62 22.97 18.03 -16.74
N SER A 63 22.05 18.58 -15.96
CA SER A 63 22.16 19.91 -15.37
C SER A 63 23.02 19.83 -14.11
N VAL A 64 23.56 20.98 -13.72
CA VAL A 64 24.40 21.08 -12.53
C VAL A 64 23.51 21.49 -11.37
N ASP A 65 23.37 20.62 -10.38
CA ASP A 65 22.55 20.86 -9.18
C ASP A 65 23.27 21.73 -8.15
N ILE A 66 24.59 21.62 -8.09
CA ILE A 66 25.44 22.32 -7.13
C ILE A 66 26.49 23.13 -7.87
N THR A 67 26.61 24.42 -7.57
CA THR A 67 27.65 25.29 -8.13
C THR A 67 28.53 25.93 -7.06
N LEU A 68 29.84 26.00 -7.35
CA LEU A 68 30.83 26.59 -6.46
C LEU A 68 31.23 27.99 -6.92
N THR A 69 31.18 28.95 -6.00
CA THR A 69 31.64 30.32 -6.25
C THR A 69 32.62 30.79 -5.17
N ASN A 70 33.36 31.86 -5.44
CA ASN A 70 34.33 32.49 -4.52
C ASN A 70 35.49 31.61 -4.04
N ALA A 71 35.69 30.44 -4.66
CA ALA A 71 36.84 29.58 -4.40
C ALA A 71 38.15 30.32 -4.67
N THR A 72 38.99 30.45 -3.63
CA THR A 72 40.32 31.08 -3.75
C THR A 72 41.45 30.08 -3.81
N SER A 73 41.17 28.83 -3.46
CA SER A 73 41.96 27.63 -3.71
C SER A 73 41.06 26.58 -4.39
N PRO A 74 41.63 25.61 -5.14
CA PRO A 74 40.86 24.49 -5.67
C PRO A 74 40.13 23.74 -4.55
N VAL A 75 38.86 23.40 -4.79
CA VAL A 75 38.13 22.42 -3.97
C VAL A 75 38.68 21.04 -4.29
N GLN A 76 38.90 20.23 -3.26
CA GLN A 76 39.50 18.90 -3.34
C GLN A 76 38.45 17.79 -3.39
N SER A 77 37.32 17.95 -2.68
CA SER A 77 36.17 17.03 -2.74
C SER A 77 34.85 17.74 -2.41
N LEU A 78 33.74 17.18 -2.87
CA LEU A 78 32.37 17.40 -2.38
C LEU A 78 31.81 16.08 -1.82
N GLY A 79 31.23 16.13 -0.62
CA GLY A 79 30.63 14.95 0.02
C GLY A 79 29.42 15.29 0.87
N PHE A 80 28.59 14.30 1.17
CA PHE A 80 27.43 14.47 2.04
C PHE A 80 27.84 14.58 3.51
N VAL A 81 27.14 15.44 4.25
CA VAL A 81 27.37 15.70 5.68
C VAL A 81 26.06 15.89 6.40
N THR A 82 26.03 15.64 7.70
CA THR A 82 24.99 16.14 8.58
C THR A 82 25.33 17.55 9.04
N LEU A 83 24.32 18.39 9.20
CA LEU A 83 24.40 19.76 9.68
C LEU A 83 23.59 19.91 10.96
N ASP A 84 24.03 20.81 11.83
CA ASP A 84 23.22 21.22 12.98
C ASP A 84 21.99 22.04 12.54
N SER A 85 21.09 22.32 13.49
CA SER A 85 19.84 23.07 13.25
C SER A 85 20.03 24.49 12.70
N ASN A 86 21.27 25.02 12.65
CA ASN A 86 21.59 26.31 12.07
C ASN A 86 22.29 26.18 10.70
N GLY A 87 22.31 24.98 10.11
CA GLY A 87 23.01 24.68 8.87
C GLY A 87 24.54 24.78 9.00
N GLN A 88 25.07 24.55 10.20
CA GLN A 88 26.50 24.69 10.53
C GLN A 88 27.08 23.39 11.10
N ASN A 89 28.39 23.37 11.31
CA ASN A 89 29.12 22.25 11.94
C ASN A 89 28.93 20.90 11.22
N PRO A 90 29.48 20.79 10.00
CA PRO A 90 29.37 19.57 9.21
C PRO A 90 30.06 18.39 9.91
N ALA A 91 29.39 17.24 9.90
CA ALA A 91 29.90 15.96 10.40
C ALA A 91 29.52 14.82 9.43
N PRO A 92 30.16 13.64 9.51
CA PRO A 92 29.76 12.48 8.72
C PRO A 92 28.28 12.12 8.93
N VAL A 93 27.61 11.63 7.88
CA VAL A 93 26.21 11.18 7.98
C VAL A 93 26.22 9.75 8.52
N ASP A 94 25.76 9.58 9.76
CA ASP A 94 25.73 8.28 10.44
C ASP A 94 24.43 8.17 11.27
N GLY A 95 23.40 7.57 10.67
CA GLY A 95 22.09 7.37 11.30
C GLY A 95 21.25 8.65 11.41
N LEU A 96 21.36 9.56 10.43
CA LEU A 96 20.54 10.77 10.38
C LEU A 96 19.10 10.38 10.00
N ASP A 97 18.13 10.70 10.87
CA ASP A 97 16.70 10.53 10.57
C ASP A 97 16.32 11.31 9.31
N SER A 98 15.81 10.63 8.29
CA SER A 98 15.36 11.26 7.04
C SER A 98 14.00 11.95 7.16
N GLY A 99 13.22 11.63 8.20
CA GLY A 99 11.83 12.01 8.33
C GLY A 99 10.86 11.18 7.47
N GLN A 100 11.37 10.25 6.66
CA GLN A 100 10.60 9.38 5.77
C GLN A 100 10.43 7.97 6.37
N GLN A 101 9.45 7.22 5.85
CA GLN A 101 9.14 5.86 6.28
C GLN A 101 9.00 4.94 5.06
N THR A 102 9.20 3.65 5.27
CA THR A 102 8.76 2.60 4.35
C THR A 102 7.25 2.36 4.50
N LEU A 103 6.64 1.65 3.56
CA LEU A 103 5.22 1.24 3.62
C LEU A 103 4.87 0.40 4.85
N ASP A 104 5.85 -0.36 5.38
CA ASP A 104 5.71 -1.14 6.61
C ASP A 104 5.75 -0.29 7.90
N GLY A 105 6.02 1.02 7.77
CA GLY A 105 6.09 1.98 8.89
C GLY A 105 7.41 2.02 9.63
N ASP A 106 8.48 1.49 9.05
CA ASP A 106 9.85 1.64 9.57
C ASP A 106 10.43 2.98 9.11
N GLY A 107 11.04 3.74 10.03
CA GLY A 107 11.68 5.02 9.70
C GLY A 107 12.94 4.82 8.87
N ILE A 108 13.22 5.71 7.93
CA ILE A 108 14.40 5.63 7.06
C ILE A 108 15.51 6.52 7.62
N PHE A 109 16.72 5.97 7.74
CA PHE A 109 17.90 6.66 8.27
C PHE A 109 19.02 6.73 7.24
N LEU A 110 19.71 7.86 7.20
CA LEU A 110 20.72 8.17 6.20
C LEU A 110 22.12 7.85 6.70
N TYR A 111 22.95 7.32 5.81
CA TYR A 111 24.35 6.98 6.05
C TYR A 111 25.19 7.33 4.83
N THR A 112 26.35 7.95 5.03
CA THR A 112 27.38 8.02 3.97
C THR A 112 28.08 6.68 3.85
N ASP A 113 28.39 6.25 2.62
CA ASP A 113 29.22 5.07 2.41
C ASP A 113 30.62 5.29 3.03
N PRO A 114 31.16 4.31 3.78
CA PRO A 114 32.42 4.46 4.49
C PRO A 114 33.64 4.57 3.57
N ASP A 115 33.54 4.11 2.33
CA ASP A 115 34.62 4.16 1.34
C ASP A 115 34.45 5.34 0.36
N ASN A 116 33.28 6.01 0.34
CA ASN A 116 32.97 7.12 -0.57
C ASN A 116 31.86 8.05 -0.03
N ASP A 117 32.24 9.23 0.47
CA ASP A 117 31.33 10.24 1.02
C ASP A 117 30.42 10.92 -0.03
N ASN A 118 30.62 10.62 -1.31
CA ASN A 118 29.72 11.01 -2.39
C ASN A 118 28.50 10.08 -2.51
N VAL A 119 28.47 8.93 -1.81
CA VAL A 119 27.33 8.02 -1.80
C VAL A 119 26.59 8.17 -0.46
N LEU A 120 25.30 8.44 -0.53
CA LEU A 120 24.36 8.44 0.58
C LEU A 120 23.40 7.26 0.44
N LEU A 121 23.17 6.53 1.52
CA LEU A 121 22.23 5.41 1.58
C LEU A 121 21.10 5.75 2.54
N GLY A 122 19.85 5.61 2.10
CA GLY A 122 18.69 5.54 2.97
C GLY A 122 18.43 4.09 3.36
N ARG A 123 18.55 3.77 4.65
CA ARG A 123 18.33 2.42 5.19
C ARG A 123 17.10 2.39 6.09
N ALA A 124 16.27 1.37 5.94
CA ALA A 124 15.15 1.11 6.83
C ALA A 124 15.67 0.88 8.26
N GLY A 125 15.04 1.52 9.23
CA GLY A 125 15.34 1.35 10.64
C GLY A 125 14.73 0.07 11.23
N SER A 126 14.85 -0.06 12.54
CA SER A 126 14.07 -1.03 13.31
C SER A 126 12.94 -0.27 14.03
N GLY A 127 11.84 -0.02 13.33
CA GLY A 127 10.82 0.93 13.74
C GLY A 127 11.36 2.37 13.66
N THR A 128 11.38 3.08 14.79
CA THR A 128 11.84 4.48 14.85
C THR A 128 13.31 4.63 15.24
N ASP A 129 14.06 3.53 15.33
CA ASP A 129 15.47 3.52 15.72
C ASP A 129 16.36 3.24 14.50
N ALA A 130 17.47 3.99 14.39
CA ALA A 130 18.42 3.83 13.30
C ALA A 130 19.07 2.44 13.29
N ASP A 131 19.11 1.80 12.12
CA ASP A 131 19.77 0.50 11.90
C ASP A 131 20.76 0.59 10.72
N PRO A 132 22.09 0.55 10.96
CA PRO A 132 23.07 0.60 9.88
C PRO A 132 23.13 -0.68 9.02
N ASP A 133 22.57 -1.79 9.52
CA ASP A 133 22.45 -3.06 8.79
C ASP A 133 21.05 -3.23 8.16
N GLY A 134 20.20 -2.21 8.26
CA GLY A 134 18.85 -2.18 7.68
C GLY A 134 18.86 -2.22 6.14
N GLN A 135 17.76 -2.69 5.55
CA GLN A 135 17.61 -2.78 4.09
C GLN A 135 17.75 -1.40 3.45
N ILE A 136 18.43 -1.33 2.31
CA ILE A 136 18.56 -0.09 1.54
C ILE A 136 17.23 0.17 0.82
N VAL A 137 16.65 1.35 1.07
CA VAL A 137 15.41 1.85 0.46
C VAL A 137 15.73 2.72 -0.75
N PHE A 138 16.74 3.58 -0.64
CA PHE A 138 17.24 4.39 -1.74
C PHE A 138 18.73 4.69 -1.61
N ALA A 139 19.36 5.12 -2.70
CA ALA A 139 20.71 5.63 -2.72
C ALA A 139 20.80 6.95 -3.49
N VAL A 140 21.61 7.88 -3.02
CA VAL A 140 21.91 9.15 -3.70
C VAL A 140 23.41 9.23 -3.98
N TYR A 141 23.78 9.67 -5.17
CA TYR A 141 25.17 9.91 -5.54
C TYR A 141 25.41 11.36 -5.96
N LEU A 142 26.46 11.95 -5.39
CA LEU A 142 26.96 13.27 -5.74
C LEU A 142 28.10 13.14 -6.77
N GLU A 143 27.79 13.33 -8.05
CA GLU A 143 28.77 13.31 -9.13
C GLU A 143 29.47 14.66 -9.26
N GLU A 144 30.78 14.73 -8.97
CA GLU A 144 31.53 15.98 -9.05
C GLU A 144 31.71 16.47 -10.50
N VAL A 145 31.38 17.74 -10.73
CA VAL A 145 31.55 18.39 -12.04
C VAL A 145 32.87 19.15 -12.06
N THR A 146 33.76 18.75 -12.96
CA THR A 146 35.08 19.37 -13.12
C THR A 146 35.20 20.24 -14.37
N ASP A 147 36.04 21.27 -14.29
CA ASP A 147 36.44 22.07 -15.44
C ASP A 147 37.47 21.35 -16.32
N GLN A 148 37.92 22.00 -17.38
CA GLN A 148 38.92 21.45 -18.32
C GLN A 148 40.29 21.16 -17.68
N ASN A 149 40.55 21.65 -16.47
CA ASN A 149 41.78 21.45 -15.71
C ASN A 149 41.58 20.46 -14.55
N SER A 150 40.45 19.74 -14.51
CA SER A 150 40.10 18.81 -13.43
C SER A 150 39.92 19.50 -12.08
N VAL A 151 39.49 20.77 -12.07
CA VAL A 151 39.11 21.48 -10.84
C VAL A 151 37.62 21.31 -10.63
N ILE A 152 37.21 20.92 -9.42
CA ILE A 152 35.80 20.79 -9.06
C ILE A 152 35.14 22.17 -9.09
N THR A 153 34.02 22.27 -9.80
CA THR A 153 33.22 23.49 -9.99
C THR A 153 31.79 23.36 -9.49
N GLY A 154 31.37 22.15 -9.15
CA GLY A 154 30.00 21.82 -8.79
C GLY A 154 29.79 20.32 -8.65
N GLY A 155 28.52 19.93 -8.58
CA GLY A 155 28.09 18.53 -8.54
C GLY A 155 26.72 18.34 -9.19
N GLN A 156 26.45 17.11 -9.61
CA GLN A 156 25.14 16.63 -10.05
C GLN A 156 24.65 15.58 -9.06
N LEU A 157 23.35 15.49 -8.84
CA LEU A 157 22.73 14.53 -7.95
C LEU A 157 22.02 13.44 -8.78
N TRP A 158 22.15 12.21 -8.30
CA TRP A 158 21.52 11.03 -8.88
C TRP A 158 20.84 10.25 -7.76
N THR A 159 19.58 9.92 -7.91
CA THR A 159 18.83 9.13 -6.92
C THR A 159 18.39 7.81 -7.55
N VAL A 160 18.49 6.73 -6.78
CA VAL A 160 17.99 5.40 -7.15
C VAL A 160 17.09 4.91 -6.03
N LEU A 161 15.87 4.53 -6.39
CA LEU A 161 14.89 3.95 -5.48
C LEU A 161 14.89 2.41 -5.59
N PHE A 162 14.80 1.71 -4.47
CA PHE A 162 14.75 0.25 -4.38
C PHE A 162 13.49 -0.27 -3.68
N GLU A 163 12.87 0.57 -2.85
CA GLU A 163 11.62 0.28 -2.15
C GLU A 163 10.83 1.59 -2.07
N PRO A 164 9.49 1.57 -2.26
CA PRO A 164 8.68 2.78 -2.22
C PRO A 164 8.68 3.43 -0.83
N LEU A 165 8.47 4.74 -0.81
CA LEU A 165 8.35 5.51 0.42
C LEU A 165 6.86 5.62 0.76
N ALA A 166 6.53 5.66 2.05
CA ALA A 166 5.17 5.97 2.45
C ALA A 166 4.93 7.49 2.39
N HIS A 167 3.84 7.90 1.74
CA HIS A 167 3.47 9.29 1.67
C HIS A 167 2.30 9.62 2.63
N PRO A 168 2.30 10.82 3.25
CA PRO A 168 1.41 11.11 4.36
C PRO A 168 0.04 11.69 3.97
N ASP A 169 -0.20 12.11 2.72
CA ASP A 169 -1.43 12.81 2.30
C ASP A 169 -2.35 11.94 1.41
N ASP A 170 -3.18 11.11 2.06
CA ASP A 170 -4.21 10.22 1.45
C ASP A 170 -5.31 10.91 0.59
N GLN A 171 -5.14 12.19 0.27
CA GLN A 171 -6.05 12.99 -0.57
C GLN A 171 -5.37 13.50 -1.85
N ASP A 172 -4.05 13.36 -1.97
CA ASP A 172 -3.26 13.84 -3.10
C ASP A 172 -2.33 12.71 -3.56
N PRO A 173 -2.78 11.85 -4.50
CA PRO A 173 -2.09 10.62 -4.89
C PRO A 173 -0.93 10.87 -5.87
N ASP A 174 -0.25 12.01 -5.71
CA ASP A 174 0.95 12.50 -6.41
C ASP A 174 1.65 13.51 -5.47
N ASP A 175 1.55 13.28 -4.15
CA ASP A 175 2.14 14.16 -3.15
C ASP A 175 3.67 13.96 -3.07
N LEU A 176 4.32 14.91 -2.41
CA LEU A 176 5.77 15.04 -2.40
C LEU A 176 6.31 14.86 -1.00
N VAL A 177 7.30 13.96 -0.88
CA VAL A 177 8.19 13.91 0.27
C VAL A 177 9.63 14.27 -0.12
N ALA A 178 10.38 14.85 0.83
CA ALA A 178 11.76 15.28 0.60
C ALA A 178 12.64 15.02 1.84
N LEU A 179 13.96 14.97 1.64
CA LEU A 179 14.91 14.75 2.74
C LEU A 179 15.07 16.02 3.61
N PRO A 180 15.61 15.91 4.84
CA PRO A 180 15.60 17.03 5.77
C PRO A 180 16.76 18.00 5.53
N ASP A 181 16.60 19.28 5.83
CA ASP A 181 17.66 20.32 5.74
C ASP A 181 18.89 20.07 6.63
N THR A 182 18.80 19.11 7.56
CA THR A 182 19.94 18.62 8.33
C THR A 182 20.87 17.72 7.51
N LEU A 183 20.44 17.28 6.33
CA LEU A 183 21.31 16.71 5.30
C LEU A 183 21.90 17.85 4.47
N GLY A 184 23.22 17.85 4.30
CA GLY A 184 23.93 18.85 3.52
C GLY A 184 25.04 18.27 2.65
N VAL A 185 25.65 19.15 1.87
CA VAL A 185 26.88 18.89 1.12
C VAL A 185 27.98 19.81 1.63
N ALA A 186 29.18 19.27 1.84
CA ALA A 186 30.37 20.00 2.22
C ALA A 186 31.41 20.02 1.11
N ALA A 187 32.13 21.13 0.99
CA ALA A 187 33.30 21.26 0.12
C ALA A 187 34.58 21.23 0.97
N THR A 188 35.44 20.26 0.71
CA THR A 188 36.76 20.17 1.35
C THR A 188 37.83 20.80 0.46
N GLY A 189 38.88 21.33 1.07
CA GLY A 189 39.93 22.02 0.33
C GLY A 189 41.12 22.38 1.18
N GLU A 190 42.12 23.00 0.56
CA GLU A 190 43.30 23.48 1.26
C GLU A 190 43.01 24.80 1.99
N GLN A 191 43.21 24.80 3.31
CA GLN A 191 43.22 25.99 4.15
C GLN A 191 44.66 26.46 4.39
N ASN A 192 45.03 27.60 3.78
CA ASN A 192 46.35 28.20 3.90
C ASN A 192 46.42 29.24 5.03
N PHE A 193 47.33 29.06 6.00
CA PHE A 193 47.55 30.02 7.09
C PHE A 193 48.81 30.87 6.84
N SER A 194 48.60 32.12 6.46
CA SER A 194 49.69 33.07 6.30
C SER A 194 50.17 33.61 7.64
N PHE A 195 51.49 33.57 7.88
CA PHE A 195 52.10 34.23 9.03
C PHE A 195 52.30 35.74 8.84
N ALA A 196 51.85 36.30 7.72
CA ALA A 196 51.88 37.73 7.48
C ALA A 196 51.11 38.48 8.58
N GLY A 197 51.66 39.62 9.01
CA GLY A 197 51.01 40.42 10.05
C GLY A 197 51.31 39.99 11.49
N ALA A 198 51.98 38.86 11.73
CA ALA A 198 52.42 38.47 13.09
C ALA A 198 53.18 39.63 13.76
N PRO A 199 52.97 39.95 15.05
CA PRO A 199 53.71 41.01 15.74
C PRO A 199 55.19 40.64 15.87
N ALA A 200 56.09 41.61 15.70
CA ALA A 200 57.52 41.37 15.89
C ALA A 200 57.84 41.13 17.37
N GLY A 201 58.63 40.10 17.66
CA GLY A 201 59.02 39.74 19.03
C GLY A 201 58.41 38.41 19.47
N ASN A 202 58.25 38.24 20.79
CA ASN A 202 57.78 37.01 21.43
C ASN A 202 56.39 37.18 22.05
N ASN A 203 55.56 36.14 21.93
CA ASN A 203 54.30 35.93 22.67
C ASN A 203 54.28 34.50 23.21
N LEU A 204 53.38 34.18 24.15
CA LEU A 204 53.16 32.81 24.61
C LEU A 204 52.66 31.93 23.46
N PHE A 205 51.74 32.46 22.66
CA PHE A 205 51.20 31.84 21.45
C PHE A 205 51.00 32.90 20.35
N MET A 206 50.75 32.44 19.13
CA MET A 206 50.26 33.26 18.02
C MET A 206 49.13 32.52 17.31
N ALA A 207 48.09 33.21 16.89
CA ALA A 207 47.01 32.62 16.10
C ALA A 207 46.87 33.33 14.74
N PHE A 208 46.54 32.56 13.70
CA PHE A 208 46.43 33.03 12.31
C PHE A 208 45.12 32.56 11.70
N GLY A 209 44.59 33.26 10.70
CA GLY A 209 43.32 32.92 10.07
C GLY A 209 42.20 33.88 10.46
N ASN A 210 41.01 33.35 10.72
CA ASN A 210 39.83 34.10 11.12
C ASN A 210 39.13 33.42 12.31
N GLN A 211 38.02 33.99 12.81
CA GLN A 211 37.32 33.44 13.97
C GLN A 211 36.81 32.01 13.72
N SER A 212 36.31 31.72 12.52
CA SER A 212 35.74 30.41 12.18
C SER A 212 36.81 29.35 12.01
N ASN A 213 37.91 29.69 11.31
CA ASN A 213 39.03 28.78 11.06
C ASN A 213 40.35 29.47 11.39
N ALA A 214 41.02 29.01 12.45
CA ALA A 214 42.28 29.55 12.90
C ALA A 214 43.33 28.46 13.16
N LEU A 215 44.59 28.85 12.97
CA LEU A 215 45.75 28.07 13.34
C LEU A 215 46.35 28.67 14.60
N LEU A 216 46.24 27.96 15.71
CA LEU A 216 46.86 28.29 16.99
C LEU A 216 48.26 27.67 17.06
N VAL A 217 49.28 28.50 17.26
CA VAL A 217 50.68 28.09 17.35
C VAL A 217 51.20 28.32 18.76
N THR A 218 51.74 27.28 19.39
CA THR A 218 52.31 27.33 20.74
C THR A 218 53.68 26.64 20.80
N GLY A 219 54.46 26.93 21.85
CA GLY A 219 55.62 26.10 22.19
C GLY A 219 55.19 24.81 22.91
N THR A 220 56.12 23.91 23.23
CA THR A 220 55.79 22.63 23.88
C THR A 220 55.42 22.70 25.36
N SER A 221 55.38 23.91 25.95
CA SER A 221 54.93 24.15 27.32
C SER A 221 54.64 25.63 27.54
N SER A 222 53.94 25.95 28.63
CA SER A 222 53.65 27.34 29.02
C SER A 222 54.90 28.18 29.39
N SER A 223 56.08 27.55 29.45
CA SER A 223 57.36 28.24 29.63
C SER A 223 58.03 28.66 28.31
N HIS A 224 57.51 28.18 27.17
CA HIS A 224 58.03 28.49 25.84
C HIS A 224 57.28 29.64 25.20
N THR A 225 57.94 30.31 24.25
CA THR A 225 57.34 31.43 23.50
C THR A 225 57.40 31.18 22.01
N VAL A 226 56.37 31.64 21.30
CA VAL A 226 56.38 31.74 19.85
C VAL A 226 56.97 33.09 19.46
N ASN A 227 57.91 33.06 18.53
CA ASN A 227 58.71 34.21 18.12
C ASN A 227 58.61 34.39 16.62
N SER A 228 58.28 35.61 16.18
CA SER A 228 58.26 35.93 14.75
C SER A 228 59.53 36.68 14.31
N SER A 229 59.95 36.45 13.06
CA SER A 229 61.00 37.24 12.40
C SER A 229 60.46 37.98 11.17
N LYS A 230 60.83 39.26 11.04
CA LYS A 230 60.49 40.14 9.89
C LYS A 230 61.73 40.59 9.12
N GLY A 231 62.82 39.84 9.21
CA GLY A 231 64.17 40.25 8.77
C GLY A 231 64.42 40.29 7.26
N GLY A 232 63.52 40.91 6.48
CA GLY A 232 63.71 41.23 5.05
C GLY A 232 63.07 40.26 4.03
N GLY A 233 62.30 39.27 4.48
CA GLY A 233 61.55 38.30 3.65
C GLY A 233 60.15 38.00 4.22
N ALA A 234 59.55 36.86 3.86
CA ALA A 234 58.29 36.38 4.45
C ALA A 234 58.40 36.27 5.98
N THR A 235 57.28 36.46 6.70
CA THR A 235 57.29 36.37 8.18
C THR A 235 57.48 34.91 8.57
N THR A 236 58.41 34.63 9.48
CA THR A 236 58.74 33.26 9.89
C THR A 236 58.54 33.08 11.39
N LEU A 237 58.22 31.86 11.81
CA LEU A 237 58.06 31.48 13.22
C LEU A 237 59.19 30.58 13.71
N GLY A 238 59.47 30.71 15.00
CA GLY A 238 60.33 29.85 15.80
C GLY A 238 59.91 29.84 17.26
N THR A 239 60.59 29.04 18.09
CA THR A 239 60.27 28.88 19.52
C THR A 239 61.47 29.23 20.40
N ASP A 240 61.24 30.02 21.45
CA ASP A 240 62.27 30.65 22.33
C ASP A 240 63.34 31.50 21.59
N ALA A 241 63.26 31.55 20.26
CA ALA A 241 64.11 32.25 19.32
C ALA A 241 63.33 32.37 18.00
N GLN A 242 63.82 33.22 17.09
CA GLN A 242 63.23 33.40 15.75
C GLN A 242 63.44 32.20 14.80
N ASP A 243 64.01 31.11 15.32
CA ASP A 243 64.29 29.84 14.66
C ASP A 243 63.94 28.66 15.59
N VAL A 244 63.73 27.49 15.02
CA VAL A 244 63.53 26.21 15.70
C VAL A 244 64.89 25.52 15.80
N ARG A 245 65.44 25.50 17.01
CA ARG A 245 66.76 24.92 17.32
C ARG A 245 66.64 23.43 17.64
N ALA A 246 67.76 22.70 17.55
CA ALA A 246 67.82 21.27 17.84
C ALA A 246 67.17 20.91 19.19
N GLY A 247 66.24 19.95 19.17
CA GLY A 247 65.47 19.51 20.35
C GLY A 247 64.35 20.45 20.78
N LYS A 248 64.04 21.49 20.01
CA LYS A 248 62.88 22.37 20.22
C LYS A 248 61.80 22.10 19.18
N GLY A 249 60.56 22.50 19.49
CA GLY A 249 59.42 22.34 18.61
C GLY A 249 58.25 23.23 18.97
N MET A 250 57.24 23.21 18.11
CA MET A 250 56.00 23.98 18.25
C MET A 250 54.80 23.10 17.92
N TYR A 251 53.71 23.33 18.63
CA TYR A 251 52.41 22.77 18.28
C TYR A 251 51.67 23.70 17.35
N PHE A 252 50.98 23.11 16.39
CA PHE A 252 50.06 23.71 15.45
C PHE A 252 48.71 23.06 15.69
N THR A 253 47.75 23.79 16.25
CA THR A 253 46.40 23.28 16.56
C THR A 253 45.39 23.99 15.68
N TYR A 254 44.50 23.24 15.05
CA TYR A 254 43.47 23.75 14.15
C TYR A 254 42.23 24.02 15.02
N VAL A 255 41.85 25.29 15.17
CA VAL A 255 40.81 25.71 16.11
C VAL A 255 39.71 26.50 15.43
N THR A 256 38.51 26.37 15.96
CA THR A 256 37.31 27.13 15.57
C THR A 256 36.86 28.03 16.71
N GLY A 257 36.23 29.16 16.37
CA GLY A 257 35.76 30.17 17.32
C GLY A 257 36.86 30.94 18.08
N MET A 258 38.06 31.07 17.50
CA MET A 258 39.17 31.80 18.12
C MET A 258 38.83 33.27 18.40
N ASP A 259 39.14 33.79 19.59
CA ASP A 259 38.94 35.21 19.93
C ASP A 259 39.65 36.11 18.89
N PRO A 260 38.90 36.94 18.14
CA PRO A 260 39.45 37.80 17.10
C PRO A 260 40.53 38.79 17.58
N SER A 261 40.57 39.09 18.88
CA SER A 261 41.55 39.98 19.50
C SER A 261 42.96 39.38 19.47
N PHE A 262 43.08 38.05 19.48
CA PHE A 262 44.36 37.36 19.51
C PHE A 262 44.79 36.77 18.15
N LEU A 263 44.04 37.07 17.08
CA LEU A 263 44.41 36.74 15.70
C LEU A 263 45.38 37.77 15.12
N ALA A 264 46.43 37.32 14.43
CA ALA A 264 47.22 38.22 13.59
C ALA A 264 46.36 38.75 12.41
N PRO A 265 46.42 40.06 12.07
CA PRO A 265 47.38 41.08 12.54
C PRO A 265 46.91 41.90 13.76
N ASN A 266 45.77 41.57 14.38
CA ASN A 266 45.26 42.29 15.55
C ASN A 266 46.16 42.08 16.79
N LEU A 267 46.86 40.94 16.85
CA LEU A 267 47.80 40.62 17.89
C LEU A 267 49.04 41.54 17.88
N SER A 268 49.38 42.11 19.04
CA SER A 268 50.57 42.91 19.27
C SER A 268 51.65 42.19 20.10
N HIS A 269 52.79 42.84 20.30
CA HIS A 269 53.90 42.27 21.07
C HIS A 269 53.58 42.29 22.57
N GLN A 270 53.75 41.15 23.25
CA GLN A 270 53.45 40.93 24.67
C GLN A 270 51.96 41.04 25.04
N GLU A 271 51.07 40.78 24.08
CA GLU A 271 49.62 40.77 24.33
C GLU A 271 49.13 39.39 24.73
N ALA A 272 49.36 38.38 23.88
CA ALA A 272 49.10 36.97 24.18
C ALA A 272 50.20 36.40 25.09
N THR A 273 50.18 36.74 26.38
CA THR A 273 51.23 36.34 27.34
C THR A 273 50.73 35.48 28.49
N THR A 274 49.41 35.29 28.59
CA THR A 274 48.82 34.43 29.61
C THR A 274 48.08 33.27 28.98
N ILE A 275 48.03 32.13 29.68
CA ILE A 275 47.35 30.93 29.20
C ILE A 275 45.84 31.16 28.99
N ASN A 276 45.24 32.07 29.75
CA ASN A 276 43.82 32.39 29.66
C ASN A 276 43.45 33.14 28.37
N ASP A 277 44.43 33.66 27.64
CA ASP A 277 44.22 34.36 26.36
C ASP A 277 44.07 33.37 25.20
N ILE A 278 44.38 32.07 25.40
CA ILE A 278 44.13 31.01 24.42
C ILE A 278 42.63 30.70 24.41
N ASP A 279 41.80 31.52 23.78
CA ASP A 279 40.34 31.37 23.83
C ASP A 279 39.77 30.97 22.46
N PHE A 280 39.22 29.76 22.37
CA PHE A 280 38.58 29.18 21.19
C PHE A 280 37.42 28.26 21.64
N THR A 281 36.54 27.86 20.73
CA THR A 281 35.34 27.07 21.09
C THR A 281 35.36 25.64 20.61
N GLY A 282 36.15 25.32 19.57
CA GLY A 282 36.25 23.97 19.03
C GLY A 282 37.57 23.73 18.29
N VAL A 283 37.72 22.52 17.79
CA VAL A 283 38.85 22.11 16.93
C VAL A 283 38.32 21.78 15.53
N GLN A 284 39.24 21.69 14.57
CA GLN A 284 38.94 21.27 13.21
C GLN A 284 39.80 20.07 12.86
N ASP A 285 39.19 19.03 12.31
CA ASP A 285 39.88 17.82 11.88
C ASP A 285 40.33 17.90 10.41
N SER A 286 41.35 17.08 10.09
CA SER A 286 41.94 16.90 8.77
C SER A 286 42.81 15.65 8.77
N ASP A 287 42.96 15.00 7.62
CA ASP A 287 43.83 13.85 7.41
C ASP A 287 45.18 14.23 6.77
N ALA A 288 45.41 15.51 6.47
CA ALA A 288 46.61 15.96 5.79
C ALA A 288 46.98 17.41 6.11
N ALA A 289 48.28 17.69 6.25
CA ALA A 289 48.75 19.06 6.44
C ALA A 289 50.13 19.27 5.84
N SER A 290 50.49 20.54 5.65
CA SER A 290 51.79 20.91 5.12
C SER A 290 52.42 22.10 5.86
N LEU A 291 53.76 22.14 5.87
CA LEU A 291 54.53 23.25 6.41
C LEU A 291 55.66 23.65 5.46
N THR A 292 55.96 24.94 5.41
CA THR A 292 57.09 25.45 4.62
C THR A 292 58.29 25.75 5.49
N ILE A 293 59.45 25.19 5.14
CA ILE A 293 60.75 25.52 5.73
C ILE A 293 61.40 26.63 4.90
N VAL A 294 61.71 27.79 5.48
CA VAL A 294 62.07 29.00 4.70
C VAL A 294 63.38 29.67 5.10
N LYS A 295 64.06 29.18 6.14
CA LYS A 295 65.40 29.64 6.46
C LYS A 295 66.19 28.59 7.20
N LEU A 296 67.18 27.98 6.55
CA LEU A 296 68.18 27.16 7.24
C LEU A 296 69.37 28.00 7.72
N THR A 297 69.79 27.75 8.96
CA THR A 297 70.99 28.36 9.57
C THR A 297 71.92 27.25 10.05
N GLY A 298 73.22 27.37 9.78
CA GLY A 298 74.25 26.46 10.29
C GLY A 298 74.45 25.15 9.54
N GLY A 299 73.62 24.85 8.52
CA GLY A 299 73.72 23.67 7.64
C GLY A 299 73.04 23.89 6.28
N THR A 300 73.15 22.90 5.37
CA THR A 300 72.49 22.90 4.06
C THR A 300 71.20 22.09 4.02
N SER A 301 70.98 21.23 5.01
CA SER A 301 69.77 20.44 5.19
C SER A 301 69.50 20.25 6.68
N VAL A 302 68.26 19.88 7.04
CA VAL A 302 67.85 19.58 8.41
C VAL A 302 66.99 18.32 8.47
N SER A 303 66.93 17.70 9.64
CA SER A 303 65.93 16.67 9.95
C SER A 303 64.78 17.26 10.76
N VAL A 304 63.56 17.10 10.26
CA VAL A 304 62.32 17.56 10.91
C VAL A 304 61.57 16.36 11.45
N LYS A 305 61.13 16.42 12.71
CA LYS A 305 60.20 15.43 13.27
C LYS A 305 58.78 15.99 13.24
N LEU A 306 57.84 15.20 12.73
CA LEU A 306 56.41 15.48 12.71
C LEU A 306 55.71 14.47 13.61
N THR A 307 54.68 14.89 14.32
CA THR A 307 53.83 14.01 15.14
C THR A 307 52.42 14.58 15.10
N ALA A 308 51.46 13.81 14.61
CA ALA A 308 50.06 14.21 14.48
C ALA A 308 49.24 13.67 15.65
N PHE A 309 48.24 14.44 16.06
CA PHE A 309 47.40 14.16 17.22
C PHE A 309 45.95 14.57 16.98
N THR A 310 45.04 13.82 17.60
CA THR A 310 43.67 14.25 17.89
C THR A 310 43.60 14.71 19.34
N THR A 311 43.03 15.89 19.57
CA THR A 311 42.79 16.52 20.88
C THR A 311 41.32 16.89 21.05
N ASP A 312 40.86 16.95 22.28
CA ASP A 312 39.62 17.64 22.64
C ASP A 312 39.78 19.18 22.51
N ALA A 313 38.67 19.91 22.56
CA ALA A 313 38.68 21.36 22.62
C ALA A 313 39.05 21.87 24.03
N GLU A 314 40.28 22.35 24.19
CA GLU A 314 40.88 22.70 25.48
C GLU A 314 41.27 24.19 25.59
N PRO A 315 40.31 25.11 25.62
CA PRO A 315 40.63 26.52 25.68
C PRO A 315 41.15 26.93 27.06
N LYS A 316 41.77 28.11 27.08
CA LYS A 316 42.26 28.83 28.25
C LYS A 316 43.24 27.98 29.05
N GLY A 317 43.02 27.90 30.36
CA GLY A 317 43.90 27.23 31.32
C GLY A 317 44.15 25.76 31.04
N ASP A 318 43.28 25.11 30.25
CA ASP A 318 43.30 23.67 30.02
C ASP A 318 44.29 23.27 28.91
N TYR A 319 44.52 24.16 27.93
CA TYR A 319 45.33 23.89 26.73
C TYR A 319 46.68 23.18 26.99
N PHE A 320 47.51 23.72 27.91
CA PHE A 320 48.83 23.15 28.16
C PHE A 320 48.80 21.88 29.02
N GLY A 321 47.72 21.64 29.78
CA GLY A 321 47.50 20.37 30.46
C GLY A 321 47.16 19.27 29.46
N GLY A 322 46.35 19.64 28.48
CA GLY A 322 45.87 18.82 27.37
C GLY A 322 46.90 18.27 26.40
N LEU A 323 48.03 18.98 26.24
CA LEU A 323 49.14 18.51 25.39
C LEU A 323 49.74 17.14 25.82
N THR A 324 49.30 16.56 26.94
CA THR A 324 49.86 15.32 27.51
C THR A 324 48.94 14.10 27.44
N ASP A 325 47.66 14.29 27.12
CA ASP A 325 46.64 13.25 26.95
C ASP A 325 46.06 13.17 25.53
N ASP A 326 46.60 13.97 24.60
CA ASP A 326 46.40 13.83 23.15
C ASP A 326 46.60 12.39 22.64
N THR A 327 45.75 11.96 21.71
CA THR A 327 45.87 10.67 21.03
C THR A 327 46.70 10.84 19.76
N ALA A 328 47.76 10.04 19.59
CA ALA A 328 48.58 10.09 18.38
C ALA A 328 47.87 9.45 17.18
N VAL A 329 48.07 10.05 16.00
CA VAL A 329 47.57 9.57 14.71
C VAL A 329 48.77 9.24 13.82
N ASP A 330 48.75 8.09 13.15
CA ASP A 330 49.90 7.61 12.41
C ASP A 330 50.05 8.36 11.09
N ILE A 331 51.26 8.86 10.82
CA ILE A 331 51.61 9.47 9.53
C ILE A 331 52.00 8.37 8.54
N THR A 332 51.24 8.25 7.46
CA THR A 332 51.35 7.17 6.46
C THR A 332 52.22 7.59 5.28
N HIS A 333 52.09 8.83 4.81
CA HIS A 333 52.84 9.38 3.69
C HIS A 333 53.47 10.73 4.00
N VAL A 334 54.63 11.00 3.38
CA VAL A 334 55.32 12.29 3.48
C VAL A 334 55.85 12.69 2.10
N TYR A 335 55.64 13.94 1.73
CA TYR A 335 56.07 14.52 0.46
C TYR A 335 56.94 15.76 0.71
N ILE A 336 58.01 15.90 -0.06
CA ILE A 336 58.78 17.14 -0.16
C ILE A 336 58.54 17.73 -1.54
N ASN A 337 57.97 18.93 -1.60
CA ASN A 337 57.62 19.63 -2.84
C ASN A 337 56.81 18.74 -3.82
N GLY A 338 55.86 17.97 -3.28
CA GLY A 338 54.99 17.06 -4.04
C GLY A 338 55.63 15.73 -4.45
N THR A 339 56.89 15.47 -4.09
CA THR A 339 57.54 14.16 -4.30
C THR A 339 57.53 13.37 -3.01
N GLU A 340 56.98 12.15 -3.03
CA GLU A 340 56.97 11.26 -1.87
C GLU A 340 58.41 10.91 -1.45
N VAL A 341 58.68 10.97 -0.14
CA VAL A 341 59.98 10.67 0.44
C VAL A 341 59.85 9.65 1.56
N SER A 342 60.87 8.82 1.74
CA SER A 342 60.93 7.92 2.90
C SER A 342 61.22 8.71 4.17
N PHE A 343 60.60 8.30 5.27
CA PHE A 343 60.84 8.80 6.62
C PHE A 343 61.28 7.66 7.55
N THR A 344 61.75 8.01 8.76
CA THR A 344 62.01 7.05 9.83
C THR A 344 61.08 7.29 11.01
N THR A 345 60.42 6.25 11.50
CA THR A 345 59.57 6.35 12.70
C THR A 345 60.43 6.59 13.96
N SER A 346 59.92 7.41 14.88
CA SER A 346 60.60 7.83 16.11
C SER A 346 59.60 8.13 17.23
N GLY A 347 59.26 7.11 18.01
CA GLY A 347 58.11 7.18 18.92
C GLY A 347 56.83 7.28 18.09
N ASP A 348 55.92 8.15 18.51
CA ASP A 348 54.61 8.33 17.87
C ASP A 348 54.66 9.22 16.61
N GLY A 349 55.86 9.60 16.15
CA GLY A 349 56.04 10.51 15.02
C GLY A 349 57.08 10.03 14.00
N VAL A 350 57.23 10.81 12.94
CA VAL A 350 58.13 10.50 11.81
C VAL A 350 59.23 11.55 11.68
N ILE A 351 60.44 11.12 11.33
CA ILE A 351 61.57 12.01 11.02
C ILE A 351 61.81 12.02 9.52
N VAL A 352 61.76 13.22 8.96
CA VAL A 352 62.03 13.53 7.56
C VAL A 352 63.39 14.21 7.48
N SER A 353 64.38 13.51 6.94
CA SER A 353 65.75 14.03 6.80
C SER A 353 65.99 14.61 5.41
N GLY A 354 66.96 15.53 5.31
CA GLY A 354 67.36 16.08 4.02
C GLY A 354 66.45 17.21 3.54
N VAL A 355 65.74 17.87 4.44
CA VAL A 355 64.89 19.04 4.11
C VAL A 355 65.76 20.27 3.91
N HIS A 356 65.53 21.01 2.83
CA HIS A 356 66.27 22.19 2.40
C HIS A 356 65.49 23.49 2.63
N ASP A 357 66.17 24.60 2.36
CA ASP A 357 65.58 25.93 2.39
C ASP A 357 64.57 26.11 1.23
N GLY A 358 63.34 26.49 1.55
CA GLY A 358 62.23 26.64 0.62
C GLY A 358 61.37 25.39 0.43
N ASP A 359 61.71 24.26 1.05
CA ASP A 359 60.95 23.02 0.92
C ASP A 359 59.59 23.11 1.64
N VAL A 360 58.55 22.59 0.98
CA VAL A 360 57.25 22.29 1.59
C VAL A 360 57.21 20.81 1.93
N ILE A 361 57.00 20.52 3.22
CA ILE A 361 56.76 19.16 3.69
C ILE A 361 55.24 19.01 3.82
N LYS A 362 54.64 18.11 3.03
CA LYS A 362 53.26 17.64 3.21
C LYS A 362 53.29 16.25 3.86
N PHE A 363 52.32 15.94 4.70
CA PHE A 363 52.11 14.60 5.22
C PHE A 363 50.63 14.25 5.28
N GLU A 364 50.33 12.96 5.21
CA GLU A 364 48.99 12.36 5.28
C GLU A 364 48.96 11.37 6.45
N THR A 365 47.81 11.24 7.10
CA THR A 365 47.57 10.36 8.26
C THR A 365 46.60 9.23 7.94
N ASP A 366 46.52 8.21 8.80
CA ASP A 366 45.56 7.09 8.69
C ASP A 366 44.19 7.37 9.31
N GLY A 367 43.97 8.60 9.76
CA GLY A 367 42.72 9.12 10.29
C GLY A 367 42.83 10.62 10.55
N ASP A 368 41.79 11.18 11.16
CA ASP A 368 41.69 12.61 11.45
C ASP A 368 42.62 13.07 12.57
N HIS A 369 43.33 14.17 12.32
CA HIS A 369 44.14 14.89 13.30
C HIS A 369 43.79 16.38 13.30
N ASN A 370 43.92 17.01 14.46
CA ASN A 370 43.62 18.44 14.66
C ASN A 370 44.77 19.20 15.34
N ARG A 371 45.88 18.50 15.59
CA ARG A 371 47.09 19.07 16.19
C ARG A 371 48.34 18.39 15.68
N VAL A 372 49.40 19.17 15.45
CA VAL A 372 50.70 18.68 14.94
C VAL A 372 51.84 19.27 15.74
N LEU A 373 52.75 18.42 16.21
CA LEU A 373 54.02 18.81 16.78
C LEU A 373 55.13 18.77 15.72
N VAL A 374 55.72 19.92 15.44
CA VAL A 374 56.87 20.06 14.54
C VAL A 374 58.12 20.31 15.37
N GLN A 375 59.11 19.42 15.27
CA GLN A 375 60.36 19.51 16.04
C GLN A 375 61.59 19.50 15.13
N ASN A 376 62.66 20.14 15.59
CA ASN A 376 63.98 19.96 15.01
C ASN A 376 64.61 18.69 15.57
N ALA A 377 64.72 17.67 14.71
CA ALA A 377 65.21 16.33 15.03
C ALA A 377 66.74 16.21 15.02
N GLU A 378 67.46 17.32 14.83
CA GLU A 378 68.92 17.32 14.92
C GLU A 378 69.42 16.96 16.32
N PRO A 379 70.59 16.30 16.44
CA PRO A 379 71.16 15.94 17.74
C PRO A 379 71.31 17.16 18.67
N ALA A 380 71.11 16.94 19.97
CA ALA A 380 71.24 17.99 20.97
C ALA A 380 72.60 18.72 20.86
N GLY A 381 72.55 20.06 20.80
CA GLY A 381 73.72 20.91 20.61
C GLY A 381 74.13 21.16 19.15
N SER A 382 73.40 20.60 18.17
CA SER A 382 73.55 20.97 16.76
C SER A 382 73.31 22.47 16.55
N ASN A 383 74.11 23.08 15.68
CA ASN A 383 73.98 24.47 15.25
C ASN A 383 73.08 24.61 14.01
N ILE A 384 72.44 23.53 13.56
CA ILE A 384 71.49 23.54 12.45
C ILE A 384 70.11 23.95 13.00
N HIS A 385 69.53 24.99 12.42
CA HIS A 385 68.25 25.57 12.81
C HIS A 385 67.42 25.85 11.56
N PHE A 386 66.10 25.87 11.72
CA PHE A 386 65.19 26.26 10.65
C PHE A 386 64.15 27.26 11.13
N SER A 387 63.57 28.04 10.24
CA SER A 387 62.36 28.83 10.52
C SER A 387 61.20 28.32 9.67
N ILE A 388 59.99 28.35 10.24
CA ILE A 388 58.76 27.91 9.55
C ILE A 388 58.10 29.15 8.93
N GLY A 389 57.77 29.08 7.64
CA GLY A 389 57.28 30.22 6.85
C GLY A 389 55.80 30.19 6.50
N GLY A 390 55.15 29.04 6.67
CA GLY A 390 53.73 28.86 6.42
C GLY A 390 53.28 27.48 6.89
N PHE A 391 51.97 27.34 7.01
CA PHE A 391 51.31 26.08 7.36
C PHE A 391 49.98 26.02 6.63
N SER A 392 49.61 24.85 6.13
CA SER A 392 48.33 24.60 5.48
C SER A 392 47.72 23.31 6.00
N VAL A 393 46.40 23.28 6.05
CA VAL A 393 45.59 22.09 6.39
C VAL A 393 44.87 21.69 5.11
N ASP A 394 45.05 20.46 4.66
CA ASP A 394 44.39 19.88 3.48
C ASP A 394 43.10 19.15 3.89
N ASN A 395 42.22 18.86 2.92
CA ASN A 395 40.93 18.17 3.15
C ASN A 395 40.05 18.76 4.26
N ALA A 396 40.28 20.03 4.56
CA ALA A 396 39.56 20.76 5.57
C ALA A 396 38.20 21.19 5.00
N VAL A 397 37.11 21.01 5.75
CA VAL A 397 35.80 21.54 5.34
C VAL A 397 35.90 23.07 5.23
N THR A 398 35.59 23.60 4.05
CA THR A 398 35.71 25.02 3.72
C THR A 398 34.37 25.72 3.55
N ALA A 399 33.32 24.95 3.26
CA ALA A 399 31.93 25.39 3.17
C ALA A 399 31.00 24.17 3.32
N ALA A 400 29.79 24.39 3.79
CA ALA A 400 28.71 23.41 3.76
C ALA A 400 27.37 24.12 3.57
N VAL A 401 26.39 23.43 2.99
CA VAL A 401 25.02 23.95 2.75
C VAL A 401 24.01 22.80 2.85
N PRO A 402 22.80 23.04 3.38
CA PRO A 402 21.69 22.08 3.27
C PRO A 402 21.42 21.68 1.81
N VAL A 403 21.00 20.44 1.61
CA VAL A 403 20.63 19.87 0.30
C VAL A 403 19.38 18.98 0.36
N GLY A 404 18.90 18.61 1.55
CA GLY A 404 17.85 17.60 1.70
C GLY A 404 16.54 17.93 0.98
N ASP A 405 16.09 19.19 1.06
CA ASP A 405 14.86 19.67 0.41
C ASP A 405 14.94 19.70 -1.13
N HIS A 406 16.11 19.42 -1.70
CA HIS A 406 16.33 19.30 -3.14
C HIS A 406 16.35 17.85 -3.65
N LEU A 407 16.15 16.88 -2.75
CA LEU A 407 16.00 15.46 -3.05
C LEU A 407 14.55 15.06 -2.78
N GLU A 408 13.79 14.91 -3.85
CA GLU A 408 12.34 14.83 -3.88
C GLU A 408 11.88 13.44 -4.35
N PHE A 409 10.78 12.94 -3.78
CA PHE A 409 10.12 11.69 -4.14
C PHE A 409 8.61 11.96 -4.26
N TYR A 410 8.07 11.78 -5.46
CA TYR A 410 6.64 11.91 -5.75
C TYR A 410 6.00 10.53 -5.75
N ASP A 411 4.82 10.43 -5.13
CA ASP A 411 4.01 9.21 -5.11
C ASP A 411 3.41 8.90 -6.49
N ASP A 412 3.11 7.62 -6.75
CA ASP A 412 2.29 7.18 -7.86
C ASP A 412 0.94 6.62 -7.43
N GLY A 413 -0.06 7.49 -7.48
CA GLY A 413 -1.42 7.17 -7.14
C GLY A 413 -2.05 5.96 -7.83
N PRO A 414 -3.08 5.35 -7.22
CA PRO A 414 -3.75 4.23 -7.81
C PRO A 414 -4.62 4.71 -8.98
N THR A 415 -4.80 3.84 -9.96
CA THR A 415 -5.70 4.05 -11.10
C THR A 415 -6.60 2.84 -11.27
N ILE A 416 -7.91 3.10 -11.30
CA ILE A 416 -8.93 2.09 -11.61
C ILE A 416 -9.85 2.59 -12.72
N ALA A 417 -10.27 1.68 -13.58
CA ALA A 417 -11.33 1.94 -14.55
C ALA A 417 -12.15 0.66 -14.79
N VAL A 418 -13.46 0.75 -14.71
CA VAL A 418 -14.44 -0.32 -14.87
C VAL A 418 -15.38 0.08 -15.99
N ALA A 419 -15.48 -0.73 -17.03
CA ALA A 419 -16.30 -0.40 -18.19
C ALA A 419 -17.80 -0.59 -17.91
N ASP A 420 -18.62 0.36 -18.35
CA ASP A 420 -20.09 0.20 -18.38
C ASP A 420 -20.50 -0.98 -19.28
N VAL A 421 -21.57 -1.68 -18.90
CA VAL A 421 -22.21 -2.72 -19.73
C VAL A 421 -23.63 -2.30 -20.10
N THR A 422 -24.01 -2.48 -21.37
CA THR A 422 -25.29 -2.02 -21.93
C THR A 422 -26.21 -3.14 -22.42
N ASP A 423 -25.79 -4.40 -22.36
CA ASP A 423 -26.44 -5.53 -23.02
C ASP A 423 -26.39 -6.85 -22.21
N GLY A 424 -26.44 -6.76 -20.88
CA GLY A 424 -26.62 -7.94 -20.02
C GLY A 424 -28.06 -8.45 -20.03
N ASP A 425 -28.30 -9.66 -19.50
CA ASP A 425 -29.64 -10.21 -19.31
C ASP A 425 -29.76 -11.01 -17.99
N TYR A 426 -30.98 -11.24 -17.48
CA TYR A 426 -31.17 -11.94 -16.20
C TYR A 426 -30.72 -13.41 -16.18
N THR A 427 -30.54 -14.05 -17.34
CA THR A 427 -30.18 -15.47 -17.47
C THR A 427 -28.67 -15.68 -17.64
N GLY A 428 -28.05 -14.88 -18.51
CA GLY A 428 -26.62 -14.88 -18.81
C GLY A 428 -25.81 -13.96 -17.90
N GLY A 429 -26.45 -12.99 -17.25
CA GLY A 429 -25.79 -11.94 -16.51
C GLY A 429 -25.25 -10.83 -17.41
N ALA A 430 -24.29 -10.08 -16.89
CA ALA A 430 -23.54 -9.06 -17.63
C ALA A 430 -22.04 -9.34 -17.52
N HIS A 431 -21.29 -8.95 -18.55
CA HIS A 431 -19.85 -9.17 -18.65
C HIS A 431 -19.16 -7.89 -19.12
N GLY A 432 -18.18 -7.41 -18.36
CA GLY A 432 -17.42 -6.21 -18.70
C GLY A 432 -15.92 -6.40 -18.52
N THR A 433 -15.19 -5.31 -18.71
CA THR A 433 -13.73 -5.25 -18.50
C THR A 433 -13.40 -4.22 -17.44
N TRP A 434 -12.30 -4.41 -16.75
CA TRP A 434 -11.77 -3.43 -15.81
C TRP A 434 -10.24 -3.44 -15.84
N THR A 435 -9.64 -2.35 -15.40
CA THR A 435 -8.19 -2.21 -15.19
C THR A 435 -7.96 -1.74 -13.77
N ASN A 436 -6.92 -2.26 -13.14
CA ASN A 436 -6.43 -1.83 -11.84
C ASN A 436 -4.91 -1.66 -11.94
N ASP A 437 -4.44 -0.53 -11.46
CA ASP A 437 -3.03 -0.20 -11.36
C ASP A 437 -2.83 0.45 -9.99
N PRO A 438 -2.36 -0.29 -8.98
CA PRO A 438 -2.21 0.25 -7.62
C PRO A 438 -0.89 1.00 -7.43
N GLY A 439 -0.26 1.46 -8.51
CA GLY A 439 1.05 2.10 -8.43
C GLY A 439 2.18 1.15 -8.02
N THR A 440 3.31 1.75 -7.71
CA THR A 440 4.57 1.14 -7.33
C THR A 440 4.55 0.68 -5.87
N ASP A 441 3.75 1.35 -5.06
CA ASP A 441 3.35 0.98 -3.71
C ASP A 441 2.63 -0.36 -3.60
N GLY A 442 1.98 -0.78 -4.69
CA GLY A 442 1.28 -2.03 -4.79
C GLY A 442 -0.09 -2.02 -4.10
N LEU A 443 -0.84 -3.12 -4.25
CA LEU A 443 -2.24 -3.16 -3.84
C LEU A 443 -2.42 -3.16 -2.31
N GLY A 444 -3.05 -2.12 -1.78
CA GLY A 444 -3.58 -2.09 -0.41
C GLY A 444 -4.93 -2.79 -0.30
N SER A 445 -5.94 -2.30 -1.00
CA SER A 445 -7.28 -2.91 -1.01
C SER A 445 -8.13 -2.54 -2.23
N LEU A 446 -9.17 -3.32 -2.46
CA LEU A 446 -10.19 -3.05 -3.48
C LEU A 446 -11.56 -3.11 -2.82
N SER A 447 -12.36 -2.08 -2.99
CA SER A 447 -13.73 -2.04 -2.50
C SER A 447 -14.70 -1.68 -3.62
N VAL A 448 -15.96 -2.11 -3.47
CA VAL A 448 -17.04 -1.71 -4.37
C VAL A 448 -18.24 -1.30 -3.52
N SER A 449 -18.85 -0.17 -3.84
CA SER A 449 -20.15 0.22 -3.31
C SER A 449 -21.24 -0.06 -4.34
N PHE A 450 -22.40 -0.49 -3.85
CA PHE A 450 -23.63 -0.54 -4.65
C PHE A 450 -24.45 0.70 -4.33
N ASP A 451 -24.51 1.66 -5.26
CA ASP A 451 -24.96 3.03 -4.98
C ASP A 451 -26.45 3.22 -5.24
N SER A 452 -26.93 2.67 -6.35
CA SER A 452 -28.33 2.82 -6.76
C SER A 452 -28.72 1.84 -7.85
N PHE A 453 -30.03 1.67 -8.04
CA PHE A 453 -30.60 0.90 -9.13
C PHE A 453 -31.83 1.60 -9.74
N GLU A 454 -32.20 1.23 -10.96
CA GLU A 454 -33.39 1.72 -11.64
C GLU A 454 -34.13 0.58 -12.35
N ILE A 455 -35.45 0.56 -12.23
CA ILE A 455 -36.33 -0.45 -12.85
C ILE A 455 -37.28 0.28 -13.82
N ASP A 456 -37.34 -0.16 -15.09
CA ASP A 456 -38.24 0.36 -16.14
C ASP A 456 -38.29 1.89 -16.26
N SER A 457 -37.14 2.55 -16.17
CA SER A 457 -37.04 4.01 -16.28
C SER A 457 -37.91 4.79 -15.27
N HIS A 458 -38.31 4.19 -14.13
CA HIS A 458 -39.12 4.83 -13.09
C HIS A 458 -38.32 5.77 -12.18
N GLY A 459 -37.07 6.06 -12.54
CA GLY A 459 -36.15 6.90 -11.82
C GLY A 459 -35.28 6.10 -10.84
N THR A 460 -34.03 6.55 -10.73
CA THR A 460 -33.01 5.96 -9.88
C THR A 460 -33.39 5.92 -8.39
N VAL A 461 -33.22 4.76 -7.78
CA VAL A 461 -33.45 4.49 -6.35
C VAL A 461 -32.10 4.28 -5.66
N THR A 462 -31.78 5.12 -4.68
CA THR A 462 -30.59 4.93 -3.84
C THR A 462 -30.71 3.67 -2.98
N THR A 463 -29.62 2.93 -2.88
CA THR A 463 -29.52 1.73 -2.04
C THR A 463 -29.60 2.08 -0.55
N THR A 464 -30.25 1.21 0.20
CA THR A 464 -30.44 1.28 1.65
C THR A 464 -30.49 -0.13 2.21
N ALA A 465 -30.30 -0.29 3.52
CA ALA A 465 -30.46 -1.59 4.18
C ALA A 465 -31.89 -2.17 4.12
N THR A 466 -32.88 -1.42 3.62
CA THR A 466 -34.28 -1.89 3.49
C THR A 466 -34.64 -2.38 2.09
N ASN A 467 -34.02 -1.82 1.05
CA ASN A 467 -34.29 -2.18 -0.35
C ASN A 467 -33.13 -2.93 -0.99
N SER A 468 -31.99 -3.08 -0.30
CA SER A 468 -30.81 -3.74 -0.85
C SER A 468 -29.90 -4.34 0.21
N SER A 469 -29.06 -5.27 -0.20
CA SER A 469 -27.87 -5.70 0.53
C SER A 469 -26.68 -5.77 -0.44
N PHE A 470 -25.46 -5.58 0.07
CA PHE A 470 -24.23 -5.73 -0.70
C PHE A 470 -23.11 -6.07 0.29
N THR A 471 -22.41 -7.18 0.07
CA THR A 471 -21.39 -7.71 0.99
C THR A 471 -20.19 -8.18 0.20
N ASP A 472 -19.02 -7.67 0.57
CA ASP A 472 -17.73 -8.11 0.07
C ASP A 472 -17.35 -9.48 0.70
N ASN A 473 -17.02 -10.45 -0.15
CA ASN A 473 -16.60 -11.79 0.24
C ASN A 473 -15.09 -11.91 0.46
N LEU A 474 -14.32 -10.84 0.22
CA LEU A 474 -12.86 -10.75 0.34
C LEU A 474 -12.10 -11.66 -0.63
N ASP A 475 -12.73 -12.03 -1.75
CA ASP A 475 -12.16 -12.85 -2.81
C ASP A 475 -12.37 -12.23 -4.21
N GLY A 476 -12.70 -10.94 -4.28
CA GLY A 476 -13.06 -10.23 -5.51
C GLY A 476 -14.53 -10.39 -5.91
N SER A 477 -15.33 -11.15 -5.14
CA SER A 477 -16.77 -11.25 -5.32
C SER A 477 -17.57 -10.47 -4.27
N PHE A 478 -18.71 -9.94 -4.70
CA PHE A 478 -19.62 -9.14 -3.91
C PHE A 478 -21.05 -9.67 -4.09
N ASP A 479 -21.63 -10.19 -3.01
CA ASP A 479 -23.00 -10.69 -3.01
C ASP A 479 -23.98 -9.58 -2.65
N GLY A 480 -24.96 -9.39 -3.53
CA GLY A 480 -25.99 -8.36 -3.40
C GLY A 480 -27.41 -8.90 -3.51
N SER A 481 -28.36 -8.07 -3.10
CA SER A 481 -29.78 -8.31 -3.36
C SER A 481 -30.52 -7.00 -3.49
N ILE A 482 -31.59 -6.97 -4.27
CA ILE A 482 -32.53 -5.85 -4.37
C ILE A 482 -33.91 -6.34 -3.96
N THR A 483 -34.64 -5.54 -3.17
CA THR A 483 -36.05 -5.76 -2.84
C THR A 483 -36.90 -4.63 -3.40
N ALA A 484 -37.63 -4.93 -4.48
CA ALA A 484 -38.43 -3.96 -5.23
C ALA A 484 -39.49 -4.67 -6.09
N ASP A 485 -40.44 -3.92 -6.65
CA ASP A 485 -41.43 -4.42 -7.60
C ASP A 485 -40.80 -4.58 -9.01
N PHE A 486 -40.24 -5.75 -9.28
CA PHE A 486 -39.56 -6.07 -10.56
C PHE A 486 -40.52 -6.33 -11.71
N ASN A 487 -41.81 -6.56 -11.44
CA ASN A 487 -42.77 -7.08 -12.41
C ASN A 487 -44.02 -6.19 -12.58
N GLY A 488 -44.15 -5.13 -11.77
CA GLY A 488 -45.22 -4.14 -11.82
C GLY A 488 -46.55 -4.57 -11.18
N ASP A 489 -46.58 -5.63 -10.37
CA ASP A 489 -47.80 -6.14 -9.72
C ASP A 489 -48.14 -5.44 -8.38
N GLY A 490 -47.27 -4.55 -7.91
CA GLY A 490 -47.40 -3.80 -6.68
C GLY A 490 -46.99 -4.58 -5.42
N GLN A 491 -46.28 -5.70 -5.55
CA GLN A 491 -45.56 -6.40 -4.48
C GLN A 491 -44.05 -6.31 -4.70
N ASP A 492 -43.30 -6.16 -3.61
CA ASP A 492 -41.85 -6.19 -3.68
C ASP A 492 -41.34 -7.64 -3.69
N ASP A 493 -40.47 -7.95 -4.64
CA ASP A 493 -39.72 -9.19 -4.77
C ASP A 493 -38.25 -8.98 -4.36
N THR A 494 -37.60 -10.01 -3.79
CA THR A 494 -36.16 -9.97 -3.52
C THR A 494 -35.39 -10.75 -4.57
N VAL A 495 -34.54 -10.06 -5.34
CA VAL A 495 -33.65 -10.63 -6.37
C VAL A 495 -32.20 -10.56 -5.86
N GLY A 496 -31.53 -11.71 -5.77
CA GLY A 496 -30.10 -11.79 -5.44
C GLY A 496 -29.21 -11.72 -6.68
N PHE A 497 -28.02 -11.15 -6.54
CA PHE A 497 -26.98 -11.09 -7.56
C PHE A 497 -25.57 -11.20 -6.96
N THR A 498 -24.58 -11.54 -7.78
CA THR A 498 -23.16 -11.54 -7.42
C THR A 498 -22.38 -10.80 -8.49
N LEU A 499 -21.64 -9.77 -8.08
CA LEU A 499 -20.62 -9.08 -8.90
C LEU A 499 -19.26 -9.71 -8.61
N THR A 500 -18.46 -10.03 -9.63
CA THR A 500 -17.10 -10.58 -9.49
C THR A 500 -16.13 -9.80 -10.34
N LEU A 501 -15.12 -9.18 -9.74
CA LEU A 501 -13.98 -8.57 -10.43
C LEU A 501 -12.89 -9.64 -10.60
N ASN A 502 -12.69 -10.12 -11.83
CA ASN A 502 -11.79 -11.22 -12.13
C ASN A 502 -10.33 -10.74 -12.29
N SER A 503 -9.38 -11.62 -11.98
CA SER A 503 -7.94 -11.34 -12.13
C SER A 503 -7.43 -11.31 -13.59
N ASP A 504 -8.31 -11.44 -14.58
CA ASP A 504 -7.99 -11.41 -16.01
C ASP A 504 -8.54 -10.15 -16.70
N ASP A 505 -8.69 -9.07 -15.94
CA ASP A 505 -9.16 -7.74 -16.40
C ASP A 505 -10.62 -7.76 -16.90
N THR A 506 -11.42 -8.74 -16.43
CA THR A 506 -12.86 -8.86 -16.71
C THR A 506 -13.70 -8.79 -15.44
N TYR A 507 -14.99 -8.49 -15.56
CA TYR A 507 -15.93 -8.65 -14.46
C TYR A 507 -17.25 -9.25 -14.91
N ASP A 508 -17.91 -9.94 -13.98
CA ASP A 508 -19.17 -10.65 -14.19
C ASP A 508 -20.23 -10.19 -13.18
N LEU A 509 -21.46 -9.96 -13.64
CA LEU A 509 -22.63 -9.82 -12.78
C LEU A 509 -23.61 -10.96 -13.07
N THR A 510 -23.95 -11.77 -12.06
CA THR A 510 -24.85 -12.92 -12.21
C THR A 510 -26.01 -12.86 -11.23
N PHE A 511 -27.21 -13.28 -11.65
CA PHE A 511 -28.40 -13.32 -10.79
C PHE A 511 -28.60 -14.70 -10.14
N THR A 512 -28.85 -14.75 -8.84
CA THR A 512 -28.85 -16.01 -8.05
C THR A 512 -30.25 -16.50 -7.65
N THR A 513 -31.28 -15.66 -7.74
CA THR A 513 -32.69 -16.03 -7.51
C THR A 513 -33.64 -15.24 -8.43
N PRO A 514 -34.14 -15.82 -9.53
CA PRO A 514 -35.29 -15.25 -10.23
C PRO A 514 -36.58 -15.55 -9.43
N PRO A 515 -37.41 -14.55 -9.05
CA PRO A 515 -38.63 -14.78 -8.29
C PRO A 515 -39.77 -15.31 -9.19
N THR A 516 -40.48 -16.34 -8.74
CA THR A 516 -41.69 -16.87 -9.42
C THR A 516 -42.93 -16.10 -8.95
N THR A 517 -43.72 -15.57 -9.88
CA THR A 517 -45.05 -15.02 -9.56
C THR A 517 -46.09 -16.14 -9.56
N THR A 518 -47.05 -16.13 -8.63
CA THR A 518 -48.14 -17.13 -8.60
C THR A 518 -49.50 -16.45 -8.60
N THR A 519 -50.43 -17.00 -9.39
CA THR A 519 -51.85 -16.61 -9.36
C THR A 519 -52.68 -17.72 -8.73
N THR A 520 -53.73 -17.38 -7.98
CA THR A 520 -54.60 -18.39 -7.33
C THR A 520 -56.07 -18.20 -7.68
N PHE A 521 -56.79 -19.31 -7.81
CA PHE A 521 -58.25 -19.33 -7.94
C PHE A 521 -58.85 -20.45 -7.07
N SER A 522 -60.13 -20.33 -6.70
CA SER A 522 -60.72 -21.17 -5.64
C SER A 522 -62.17 -21.52 -5.92
N THR A 523 -62.57 -22.75 -5.59
CA THR A 523 -63.93 -23.25 -5.83
C THR A 523 -65.01 -22.51 -5.04
N ASP A 524 -64.65 -21.79 -3.98
CA ASP A 524 -65.62 -20.98 -3.21
C ASP A 524 -66.09 -19.72 -3.95
N GLN A 525 -65.37 -19.31 -5.00
CA GLN A 525 -65.75 -18.24 -5.91
C GLN A 525 -66.51 -18.74 -7.15
N GLY A 526 -66.68 -20.05 -7.28
CA GLY A 526 -67.25 -20.68 -8.46
C GLY A 526 -68.78 -20.64 -8.51
N SER A 527 -69.32 -20.76 -9.72
CA SER A 527 -70.75 -20.90 -9.97
C SER A 527 -71.04 -22.08 -10.89
N LEU A 528 -72.19 -22.71 -10.68
CA LEU A 528 -72.65 -23.84 -11.49
C LEU A 528 -73.66 -23.37 -12.53
N ASP A 529 -73.66 -24.04 -13.67
CA ASP A 529 -74.69 -23.91 -14.69
C ASP A 529 -76.04 -24.55 -14.27
N ALA A 530 -77.09 -24.28 -15.05
CA ALA A 530 -78.42 -24.84 -14.81
C ALA A 530 -78.50 -26.28 -15.34
N GLY A 531 -78.23 -27.25 -14.47
CA GLY A 531 -78.26 -28.69 -14.76
C GLY A 531 -78.73 -29.48 -13.54
N GLY A 532 -79.28 -30.67 -13.78
CA GLY A 532 -79.84 -31.52 -12.73
C GLY A 532 -78.75 -32.18 -11.88
N PRO A 533 -79.12 -33.13 -11.02
CA PRO A 533 -78.12 -33.84 -10.26
C PRO A 533 -77.47 -34.89 -11.18
N ASP A 534 -76.23 -34.59 -11.59
CA ASP A 534 -75.47 -35.31 -12.62
C ASP A 534 -74.13 -35.86 -12.08
N PRO A 535 -73.58 -36.96 -12.63
CA PRO A 535 -72.32 -37.55 -12.17
C PRO A 535 -71.07 -36.75 -12.58
N VAL A 536 -71.20 -35.73 -13.44
CA VAL A 536 -70.12 -34.81 -13.83
C VAL A 536 -70.69 -33.41 -13.74
N ARG A 537 -69.93 -32.44 -13.21
CA ARG A 537 -70.33 -31.03 -13.07
C ARG A 537 -69.17 -30.10 -13.37
N THR A 538 -69.37 -29.09 -14.21
CA THR A 538 -68.43 -27.99 -14.41
C THR A 538 -68.73 -26.83 -13.48
N LEU A 539 -67.71 -26.35 -12.78
CA LEU A 539 -67.74 -25.15 -11.94
C LEU A 539 -66.92 -24.05 -12.61
N THR A 540 -67.57 -22.95 -12.99
CA THR A 540 -66.89 -21.78 -13.58
C THR A 540 -66.45 -20.82 -12.48
N ILE A 541 -65.15 -20.50 -12.44
CA ILE A 541 -64.47 -19.61 -11.48
C ILE A 541 -63.80 -18.47 -12.27
N GLY A 542 -64.47 -17.32 -12.38
CA GLY A 542 -63.94 -16.21 -13.19
C GLY A 542 -63.90 -16.58 -14.68
N SER A 543 -62.70 -16.70 -15.25
CA SER A 543 -62.45 -17.20 -16.62
C SER A 543 -62.15 -18.70 -16.70
N GLU A 544 -61.93 -19.37 -15.56
CA GLU A 544 -61.49 -20.75 -15.51
C GLU A 544 -62.67 -21.70 -15.30
N ASP A 545 -62.72 -22.81 -16.02
CA ASP A 545 -63.65 -23.92 -15.75
C ASP A 545 -62.93 -25.07 -15.03
N VAL A 546 -63.59 -25.66 -14.03
CA VAL A 546 -63.12 -26.87 -13.35
C VAL A 546 -64.18 -27.95 -13.44
N VAL A 547 -63.85 -29.07 -14.08
CA VAL A 547 -64.74 -30.22 -14.27
C VAL A 547 -64.55 -31.22 -13.11
N PHE A 548 -65.64 -31.50 -12.41
CA PHE A 548 -65.70 -32.50 -11.35
C PHE A 548 -66.42 -33.75 -11.86
N SER A 549 -65.74 -34.90 -11.89
CA SER A 549 -66.32 -36.17 -12.34
C SER A 549 -66.39 -37.18 -11.20
N ALA A 550 -67.58 -37.64 -10.83
CA ALA A 550 -67.75 -38.75 -9.89
C ALA A 550 -67.33 -40.06 -10.57
N VAL A 551 -66.29 -40.72 -10.06
CA VAL A 551 -65.69 -41.92 -10.67
C VAL A 551 -65.74 -43.11 -9.74
N LYS A 552 -65.66 -44.33 -10.29
CA LYS A 552 -65.45 -45.52 -9.45
C LYS A 552 -64.02 -45.49 -8.90
N ALA A 553 -63.84 -45.72 -7.60
CA ALA A 553 -62.51 -45.63 -6.95
C ALA A 553 -61.41 -46.49 -7.60
N LEU A 554 -61.76 -47.67 -8.13
CA LEU A 554 -60.83 -48.59 -8.81
C LEU A 554 -60.75 -48.40 -10.33
N THR A 555 -61.24 -47.29 -10.88
CA THR A 555 -61.11 -46.99 -12.31
C THR A 555 -59.64 -47.02 -12.73
N ALA A 556 -59.36 -47.62 -13.89
CA ALA A 556 -58.02 -47.63 -14.44
C ALA A 556 -57.59 -46.21 -14.84
N THR A 557 -56.35 -45.83 -14.51
CA THR A 557 -55.88 -44.45 -14.75
C THR A 557 -55.97 -44.03 -16.21
N GLY A 558 -55.75 -44.97 -17.15
CA GLY A 558 -55.90 -44.72 -18.58
C GLY A 558 -57.33 -44.40 -19.04
N ASP A 559 -58.35 -44.90 -18.35
CA ASP A 559 -59.76 -44.61 -18.68
C ASP A 559 -60.12 -43.17 -18.26
N ILE A 560 -59.64 -42.71 -17.11
CA ILE A 560 -59.81 -41.31 -16.66
C ILE A 560 -59.01 -40.38 -17.57
N LYS A 561 -57.74 -40.71 -17.82
CA LYS A 561 -56.83 -39.91 -18.66
C LYS A 561 -57.39 -39.63 -20.06
N ALA A 562 -58.13 -40.57 -20.64
CA ALA A 562 -58.72 -40.43 -21.98
C ALA A 562 -59.80 -39.32 -22.08
N PHE A 563 -60.22 -38.76 -20.95
CA PHE A 563 -61.31 -37.78 -20.84
C PHE A 563 -60.92 -36.53 -20.05
N LEU A 564 -59.65 -36.38 -19.65
CA LEU A 564 -59.18 -35.10 -19.09
C LEU A 564 -59.33 -34.01 -20.14
N ASN A 565 -59.66 -32.80 -19.72
CA ASN A 565 -59.95 -31.64 -20.58
C ASN A 565 -61.16 -31.84 -21.52
N ALA A 566 -61.99 -32.87 -21.30
CA ALA A 566 -63.23 -33.07 -22.05
C ALA A 566 -64.40 -32.31 -21.41
N SER A 567 -65.38 -31.88 -22.22
CA SER A 567 -66.55 -31.18 -21.70
C SER A 567 -67.42 -32.08 -20.80
N GLU A 568 -68.16 -31.50 -19.86
CA GLU A 568 -69.11 -32.23 -19.01
C GLU A 568 -70.03 -33.15 -19.81
N ALA A 569 -70.55 -32.65 -20.95
CA ALA A 569 -71.43 -33.41 -21.83
C ALA A 569 -70.75 -34.62 -22.49
N ASP A 570 -69.49 -34.48 -22.87
CA ASP A 570 -68.72 -35.55 -23.51
C ASP A 570 -68.37 -36.65 -22.51
N ILE A 571 -67.97 -36.28 -21.29
CA ILE A 571 -67.68 -37.23 -20.22
C ILE A 571 -68.97 -37.98 -19.85
N GLN A 572 -70.08 -37.29 -19.59
CA GLN A 572 -71.36 -37.94 -19.23
C GLN A 572 -71.84 -38.94 -20.30
N THR A 573 -71.63 -38.62 -21.57
CA THR A 573 -72.11 -39.45 -22.67
C THR A 573 -71.23 -40.66 -22.92
N ASN A 574 -69.91 -40.51 -22.80
CA ASN A 574 -68.94 -41.47 -23.34
C ASN A 574 -68.08 -42.16 -22.27
N ALA A 575 -67.99 -41.65 -21.05
CA ALA A 575 -67.17 -42.24 -19.99
C ALA A 575 -67.83 -43.46 -19.33
N GLY A 576 -67.25 -44.65 -19.51
CA GLY A 576 -67.73 -45.89 -18.89
C GLY A 576 -67.41 -46.05 -17.39
N TYR A 577 -66.61 -45.15 -16.83
CA TYR A 577 -66.05 -45.25 -15.49
C TYR A 577 -66.82 -44.46 -14.42
N LEU A 578 -67.83 -43.69 -14.82
CA LEU A 578 -68.59 -42.85 -13.89
C LEU A 578 -69.25 -43.67 -12.78
N SER A 579 -69.24 -43.09 -11.58
CA SER A 579 -69.98 -43.57 -10.43
C SER A 579 -71.49 -43.36 -10.66
N PRO A 580 -72.37 -44.23 -10.15
CA PRO A 580 -73.81 -43.97 -10.15
C PRO A 580 -74.22 -42.81 -9.22
N ASN A 581 -73.34 -42.37 -8.32
CA ASN A 581 -73.58 -41.24 -7.43
C ASN A 581 -73.42 -39.92 -8.19
N GLN A 582 -74.22 -38.93 -7.80
CA GLN A 582 -74.23 -37.60 -8.42
C GLN A 582 -73.12 -36.74 -7.81
N MET A 583 -72.44 -35.95 -8.63
CA MET A 583 -71.44 -35.00 -8.16
C MET A 583 -72.13 -33.75 -7.60
N ASN A 584 -71.73 -33.33 -6.40
CA ASN A 584 -72.25 -32.13 -5.76
C ASN A 584 -71.11 -31.16 -5.48
N VAL A 585 -71.17 -29.98 -6.11
CA VAL A 585 -70.14 -28.93 -6.01
C VAL A 585 -70.84 -27.66 -5.58
N SER A 586 -70.65 -27.23 -4.34
CA SER A 586 -71.34 -26.05 -3.82
C SER A 586 -70.55 -25.39 -2.69
N THR A 587 -70.96 -24.18 -2.33
CA THR A 587 -70.46 -23.52 -1.09
C THR A 587 -70.81 -24.30 0.19
N ALA A 588 -71.71 -25.28 0.11
CA ALA A 588 -72.03 -26.19 1.19
C ALA A 588 -71.11 -27.42 1.25
N GLY A 589 -70.22 -27.63 0.28
CA GLY A 589 -69.28 -28.75 0.18
C GLY A 589 -69.14 -29.31 -1.23
N ILE A 590 -68.04 -30.03 -1.45
CA ILE A 590 -67.70 -30.83 -2.61
C ILE A 590 -67.72 -32.30 -2.17
N GLY A 591 -68.51 -33.12 -2.86
CA GLY A 591 -68.66 -34.54 -2.54
C GLY A 591 -69.64 -35.26 -3.46
N LEU A 592 -70.01 -36.48 -3.10
CA LEU A 592 -70.93 -37.29 -3.88
C LEU A 592 -72.28 -37.37 -3.14
N ALA A 593 -73.38 -37.23 -3.88
CA ALA A 593 -74.76 -37.18 -3.39
C ALA A 593 -75.03 -36.10 -2.31
N ASP A 594 -74.66 -36.32 -1.05
CA ASP A 594 -75.08 -35.54 0.12
C ASP A 594 -74.08 -34.47 0.60
N ASN A 595 -73.14 -34.07 -0.28
CA ASN A 595 -72.03 -33.14 0.02
C ASN A 595 -71.04 -33.64 1.08
N LEU A 596 -71.08 -34.94 1.40
CA LEU A 596 -70.04 -35.61 2.15
C LEU A 596 -69.17 -36.43 1.18
N PHE A 597 -67.96 -36.74 1.63
CA PHE A 597 -67.06 -37.62 0.91
C PHE A 597 -66.74 -38.81 1.80
N GLU A 598 -67.22 -39.98 1.41
CA GLU A 598 -67.39 -41.14 2.28
C GLU A 598 -66.62 -42.37 1.81
N GLY A 599 -66.09 -43.12 2.77
CA GLY A 599 -65.48 -44.43 2.53
C GLY A 599 -66.34 -45.59 2.99
N ASN A 600 -66.06 -46.78 2.46
CA ASN A 600 -66.82 -47.99 2.81
C ASN A 600 -66.48 -48.56 4.21
N SER A 601 -65.53 -47.96 4.91
CA SER A 601 -65.02 -48.34 6.24
C SER A 601 -64.03 -49.52 6.26
N ILE A 602 -63.59 -50.01 5.09
CA ILE A 602 -62.50 -50.97 4.93
C ILE A 602 -61.18 -50.21 4.72
N ALA A 603 -60.07 -50.78 5.18
CA ALA A 603 -58.77 -50.15 5.01
C ALA A 603 -58.21 -50.39 3.60
N GLY A 604 -57.74 -49.32 2.96
CA GLY A 604 -57.23 -49.30 1.59
C GLY A 604 -58.33 -49.13 0.55
N ILE A 605 -57.94 -48.80 -0.67
CA ILE A 605 -58.85 -48.65 -1.81
C ILE A 605 -59.21 -50.06 -2.31
N ASP A 606 -60.46 -50.49 -2.18
CA ASP A 606 -60.91 -51.84 -2.53
C ASP A 606 -62.18 -51.89 -3.38
N GLY A 607 -62.91 -50.77 -3.51
CA GLY A 607 -64.13 -50.67 -4.31
C GLY A 607 -65.29 -51.57 -3.84
N ALA A 608 -65.21 -52.15 -2.64
CA ALA A 608 -66.24 -53.01 -2.10
C ALA A 608 -67.43 -52.20 -1.57
N THR A 609 -68.61 -52.82 -1.57
CA THR A 609 -69.81 -52.25 -0.93
C THR A 609 -70.03 -52.87 0.44
N THR A 610 -70.08 -52.07 1.50
CA THR A 610 -70.33 -52.55 2.87
C THR A 610 -71.81 -52.48 3.28
N SER A 611 -72.13 -53.04 4.44
CA SER A 611 -73.50 -53.05 4.98
C SER A 611 -73.97 -51.61 5.20
N GLY A 612 -74.99 -51.19 4.44
CA GLY A 612 -75.47 -49.80 4.40
C GLY A 612 -75.33 -49.14 3.03
N GLY A 613 -74.71 -49.81 2.05
CA GLY A 613 -74.58 -49.32 0.67
C GLY A 613 -73.38 -48.40 0.44
N LYS A 614 -72.51 -48.23 1.45
CA LYS A 614 -71.29 -47.41 1.33
C LYS A 614 -70.25 -48.11 0.46
N VAL A 615 -69.59 -47.32 -0.39
CA VAL A 615 -68.48 -47.71 -1.26
C VAL A 615 -67.35 -46.70 -1.08
N ASP A 616 -66.16 -46.99 -1.59
CA ASP A 616 -65.10 -45.99 -1.69
C ASP A 616 -65.55 -44.90 -2.67
N GLU A 617 -65.88 -43.72 -2.15
CA GLU A 617 -66.21 -42.60 -3.03
C GLU A 617 -64.95 -42.05 -3.66
N SER A 618 -65.08 -41.64 -4.92
CA SER A 618 -64.01 -40.99 -5.65
C SER A 618 -64.56 -39.98 -6.64
N PHE A 619 -63.86 -38.87 -6.78
CA PHE A 619 -64.09 -37.93 -7.86
C PHE A 619 -62.75 -37.41 -8.40
N VAL A 620 -62.78 -36.97 -9.65
CA VAL A 620 -61.67 -36.30 -10.33
C VAL A 620 -61.97 -34.81 -10.38
N VAL A 621 -60.95 -34.00 -10.11
CA VAL A 621 -60.93 -32.54 -10.22
C VAL A 621 -60.01 -32.20 -11.39
N ASP A 622 -60.58 -31.63 -12.44
CA ASP A 622 -59.95 -31.40 -13.75
C ASP A 622 -60.11 -29.92 -14.15
N PRO A 623 -59.17 -29.02 -13.76
CA PRO A 623 -59.13 -27.65 -14.28
C PRO A 623 -58.91 -27.63 -15.80
N GLU A 624 -59.48 -26.66 -16.52
CA GLU A 624 -59.34 -26.51 -17.99
C GLU A 624 -57.88 -26.29 -18.45
N GLY A 625 -57.01 -25.83 -17.55
CA GLY A 625 -55.57 -25.71 -17.75
C GLY A 625 -54.76 -26.37 -16.64
N THR A 626 -53.45 -26.45 -16.82
CA THR A 626 -52.54 -27.06 -15.85
C THR A 626 -52.20 -26.10 -14.72
N VAL A 627 -52.04 -26.63 -13.50
CA VAL A 627 -51.74 -25.86 -12.28
C VAL A 627 -50.44 -26.36 -11.63
N SER A 628 -49.75 -25.52 -10.87
CA SER A 628 -48.53 -25.90 -10.11
C SER A 628 -48.88 -26.62 -8.81
N SER A 629 -49.99 -26.24 -8.18
CA SER A 629 -50.50 -26.92 -6.98
C SER A 629 -52.02 -26.87 -6.81
N MET A 630 -52.54 -27.81 -6.02
CA MET A 630 -53.92 -27.82 -5.53
C MET A 630 -53.93 -27.98 -4.01
N THR A 631 -54.60 -27.08 -3.30
CA THR A 631 -54.80 -27.18 -1.85
C THR A 631 -56.24 -27.57 -1.54
N VAL A 632 -56.42 -28.75 -0.95
CA VAL A 632 -57.74 -29.27 -0.56
C VAL A 632 -58.03 -28.90 0.88
N ILE A 633 -59.12 -28.16 1.11
CA ILE A 633 -59.55 -27.73 2.45
C ILE A 633 -60.66 -28.68 2.93
N ILE A 634 -60.51 -29.18 4.15
CA ILE A 634 -61.44 -30.08 4.86
C ILE A 634 -62.00 -29.34 6.08
N ASN A 635 -63.30 -29.50 6.35
CA ASN A 635 -63.94 -28.98 7.56
C ASN A 635 -63.46 -29.73 8.80
N ASN A 636 -62.88 -29.07 9.81
CA ASN A 636 -62.38 -29.74 11.03
C ASN A 636 -63.32 -29.61 12.25
N GLN A 637 -64.64 -29.53 12.02
CA GLN A 637 -65.68 -29.44 13.07
C GLN A 637 -66.50 -30.74 13.19
N THR A 638 -67.41 -30.79 14.17
CA THR A 638 -68.33 -31.94 14.39
C THR A 638 -69.12 -32.26 13.12
N ASN A 639 -68.91 -33.48 12.59
CA ASN A 639 -69.54 -34.07 11.39
C ASN A 639 -68.87 -33.78 10.02
N GLY A 640 -67.54 -33.75 9.93
CA GLY A 640 -66.86 -33.75 8.62
C GLY A 640 -65.34 -33.57 8.61
N GLY A 641 -64.66 -33.85 9.73
CA GLY A 641 -63.19 -33.75 9.87
C GLY A 641 -62.42 -34.94 9.34
N TYR A 642 -61.10 -34.76 9.22
CA TYR A 642 -60.16 -35.82 8.86
C TYR A 642 -59.08 -35.97 9.94
N THR A 643 -59.06 -37.12 10.59
CA THR A 643 -58.10 -37.51 11.62
C THR A 643 -57.53 -38.89 11.28
N PRO A 644 -56.42 -38.98 10.51
CA PRO A 644 -55.86 -40.24 10.01
C PRO A 644 -55.13 -41.10 11.06
N ILE A 645 -55.14 -40.69 12.33
CA ILE A 645 -54.42 -41.33 13.43
C ILE A 645 -54.82 -42.81 13.56
N ASN A 646 -53.85 -43.71 13.64
CA ASN A 646 -54.08 -45.16 13.78
C ASN A 646 -54.98 -45.77 12.68
N ASN A 647 -54.99 -45.21 11.46
CA ASN A 647 -55.83 -45.67 10.35
C ASN A 647 -57.35 -45.66 10.67
N THR A 648 -57.80 -44.71 11.50
CA THR A 648 -59.24 -44.50 11.73
C THR A 648 -59.94 -43.97 10.49
N GLU A 649 -59.25 -43.13 9.72
CA GLU A 649 -59.70 -42.56 8.45
C GLU A 649 -58.58 -42.64 7.40
N GLN A 650 -58.95 -42.77 6.12
CA GLN A 650 -58.03 -42.95 5.01
C GLN A 650 -58.56 -42.25 3.75
N LEU A 651 -57.96 -41.09 3.47
CA LEU A 651 -58.10 -40.32 2.23
C LEU A 651 -56.86 -40.55 1.36
N PHE A 652 -57.05 -40.74 0.07
CA PHE A 652 -55.99 -40.88 -0.91
C PHE A 652 -56.18 -39.88 -2.06
N TYR A 653 -55.08 -39.56 -2.72
CA TYR A 653 -55.09 -38.82 -3.97
C TYR A 653 -54.19 -39.47 -5.04
N ARG A 654 -54.48 -39.16 -6.31
CA ARG A 654 -53.60 -39.39 -7.46
C ARG A 654 -53.57 -38.14 -8.31
N ILE A 655 -52.37 -37.70 -8.64
CA ILE A 655 -52.07 -36.63 -9.59
C ILE A 655 -51.90 -37.22 -10.98
N TYR A 656 -52.57 -36.61 -11.96
CA TYR A 656 -52.38 -36.77 -13.40
C TYR A 656 -51.57 -35.57 -13.88
N PHE A 657 -50.42 -35.84 -14.48
CA PHE A 657 -49.50 -34.79 -14.94
C PHE A 657 -49.73 -34.48 -16.42
N SER A 658 -49.40 -33.26 -16.82
CA SER A 658 -49.54 -32.75 -18.18
C SER A 658 -48.64 -33.49 -19.20
N ASP A 659 -47.52 -34.05 -18.75
CA ASP A 659 -46.67 -34.96 -19.53
C ASP A 659 -47.33 -36.33 -19.79
N GLY A 660 -48.47 -36.57 -19.15
CA GLY A 660 -49.28 -37.76 -19.24
C GLY A 660 -48.89 -38.89 -18.28
N SER A 661 -47.92 -38.68 -17.40
CA SER A 661 -47.63 -39.60 -16.30
C SER A 661 -48.72 -39.50 -15.22
N VAL A 662 -48.84 -40.55 -14.40
CA VAL A 662 -49.83 -40.60 -13.31
C VAL A 662 -49.18 -41.17 -12.07
N SER A 663 -49.32 -40.47 -10.96
CA SER A 663 -48.78 -40.93 -9.66
C SER A 663 -49.47 -42.21 -9.15
N SER A 664 -48.74 -42.96 -8.31
CA SER A 664 -49.38 -44.00 -7.48
C SER A 664 -50.30 -43.35 -6.44
N PRO A 665 -51.37 -44.01 -5.98
CA PRO A 665 -52.24 -43.43 -4.96
C PRO A 665 -51.45 -43.15 -3.67
N VAL A 666 -51.45 -41.89 -3.25
CA VAL A 666 -50.78 -41.40 -2.04
C VAL A 666 -51.83 -41.23 -0.95
N LYS A 667 -51.53 -41.74 0.25
CA LYS A 667 -52.41 -41.59 1.42
C LYS A 667 -52.09 -40.25 2.09
N VAL A 668 -53.12 -39.46 2.41
CA VAL A 668 -52.95 -38.23 3.21
C VAL A 668 -52.74 -38.64 4.67
N GLU A 669 -51.55 -38.40 5.19
CA GLU A 669 -51.14 -38.70 6.56
C GLU A 669 -51.29 -37.47 7.48
N GLN A 670 -51.06 -37.68 8.78
CA GLN A 670 -51.16 -36.60 9.76
C GLN A 670 -50.14 -35.49 9.53
N GLY A 671 -48.97 -35.82 8.96
CA GLY A 671 -47.89 -34.88 8.67
C GLY A 671 -48.16 -33.99 7.46
N ASP A 672 -49.07 -34.39 6.58
CA ASP A 672 -49.43 -33.63 5.37
C ASP A 672 -50.46 -32.54 5.66
N LEU A 673 -51.01 -32.50 6.88
CA LEU A 673 -52.12 -31.64 7.26
C LEU A 673 -51.66 -30.37 7.97
N THR A 674 -52.09 -29.22 7.45
CA THR A 674 -52.13 -27.96 8.19
C THR A 674 -53.49 -27.83 8.86
N VAL A 675 -53.52 -27.91 10.21
CA VAL A 675 -54.77 -27.99 10.99
C VAL A 675 -55.03 -26.70 11.76
N THR A 676 -56.22 -26.14 11.60
CA THR A 676 -56.76 -25.03 12.40
C THR A 676 -57.93 -25.48 13.27
N SER A 677 -58.45 -24.56 14.10
CA SER A 677 -59.67 -24.82 14.90
C SER A 677 -60.93 -25.08 14.08
N LYS A 678 -60.94 -24.77 12.77
CA LYS A 678 -62.12 -24.88 11.89
C LYS A 678 -61.90 -25.72 10.64
N THR A 679 -60.66 -25.86 10.18
CA THR A 679 -60.30 -26.54 8.93
C THR A 679 -59.04 -27.37 9.10
N ALA A 680 -58.86 -28.37 8.24
CA ALA A 680 -57.60 -29.03 7.98
C ALA A 680 -57.34 -28.95 6.47
N SER A 681 -56.11 -28.75 6.03
CA SER A 681 -55.79 -28.69 4.59
C SER A 681 -54.53 -29.48 4.28
N PHE A 682 -54.43 -29.96 3.05
CA PHE A 682 -53.22 -30.54 2.49
C PHE A 682 -53.03 -30.01 1.06
N THR A 683 -51.78 -29.88 0.65
CA THR A 683 -51.39 -29.35 -0.66
C THR A 683 -50.79 -30.46 -1.51
N LEU A 684 -51.20 -30.53 -2.76
CA LEU A 684 -50.68 -31.40 -3.80
C LEU A 684 -49.86 -30.54 -4.76
N GLY A 685 -48.66 -31.00 -5.15
CA GLY A 685 -47.75 -30.21 -5.98
C GLY A 685 -46.94 -29.19 -5.18
N ASP A 686 -46.34 -28.26 -5.90
CA ASP A 686 -45.51 -27.17 -5.36
C ASP A 686 -46.05 -25.84 -5.93
N PRO A 687 -46.55 -24.91 -5.10
CA PRO A 687 -47.06 -23.62 -5.57
C PRO A 687 -46.10 -22.85 -6.48
N ASP A 688 -44.80 -22.96 -6.20
CA ASP A 688 -43.72 -22.28 -6.93
C ASP A 688 -43.11 -23.18 -8.04
N GLY A 689 -43.60 -24.42 -8.15
CA GLY A 689 -43.17 -25.38 -9.15
C GLY A 689 -43.77 -25.13 -10.55
N PRO A 690 -43.40 -25.96 -11.54
CA PRO A 690 -43.97 -25.89 -12.87
C PRO A 690 -45.48 -26.18 -12.87
N ASN A 691 -46.23 -25.58 -13.79
CA ASN A 691 -47.64 -25.93 -14.01
C ASN A 691 -47.77 -27.30 -14.69
N ASP A 692 -47.66 -28.37 -13.90
CA ASP A 692 -47.62 -29.74 -14.40
C ASP A 692 -48.79 -30.62 -13.96
N ILE A 693 -49.67 -30.15 -13.07
CA ILE A 693 -50.87 -30.88 -12.64
C ILE A 693 -52.00 -30.62 -13.62
N ASP A 694 -52.40 -31.66 -14.34
CA ASP A 694 -53.56 -31.66 -15.26
C ASP A 694 -54.85 -31.94 -14.47
N ALA A 695 -54.86 -32.98 -13.63
CA ALA A 695 -56.02 -33.33 -12.81
C ALA A 695 -55.65 -34.08 -11.53
N VAL A 696 -56.56 -34.10 -10.56
CA VAL A 696 -56.42 -34.86 -9.31
C VAL A 696 -57.62 -35.76 -9.07
N GLN A 697 -57.38 -37.06 -8.89
CA GLN A 697 -58.39 -37.99 -8.36
C GLN A 697 -58.28 -38.04 -6.84
N LEU A 698 -59.36 -37.69 -6.13
CA LEU A 698 -59.52 -37.92 -4.70
C LEU A 698 -60.29 -39.22 -4.45
N ILE A 699 -59.90 -39.97 -3.42
CA ILE A 699 -60.50 -41.28 -3.09
C ILE A 699 -60.64 -41.40 -1.57
N MET A 700 -61.85 -41.58 -1.07
CA MET A 700 -62.12 -41.84 0.33
C MET A 700 -62.33 -43.34 0.56
N ALA A 701 -61.38 -44.00 1.20
CA ALA A 701 -61.50 -45.43 1.52
C ALA A 701 -62.20 -45.67 2.86
N LYS A 702 -61.90 -44.83 3.86
CA LYS A 702 -62.41 -45.03 5.22
C LYS A 702 -62.65 -43.71 5.94
N GLY A 703 -63.84 -43.52 6.48
CA GLY A 703 -64.26 -42.30 7.20
C GLY A 703 -65.25 -41.47 6.38
N THR A 704 -65.57 -40.28 6.89
CA THR A 704 -66.46 -39.33 6.21
C THR A 704 -65.89 -37.93 6.41
N ILE A 705 -65.50 -37.27 5.32
CA ILE A 705 -65.01 -35.89 5.36
C ILE A 705 -65.98 -34.95 4.65
N LYS A 706 -65.81 -33.66 4.91
CA LYS A 706 -66.48 -32.59 4.17
C LYS A 706 -65.42 -31.66 3.59
N VAL A 707 -65.41 -31.51 2.27
CA VAL A 707 -64.45 -30.65 1.54
C VAL A 707 -65.17 -29.36 1.16
N PRO A 708 -64.98 -28.22 1.85
CA PRO A 708 -65.67 -26.98 1.50
C PRO A 708 -65.09 -26.33 0.24
N THR A 709 -63.77 -26.40 0.06
CA THR A 709 -63.04 -25.61 -0.93
C THR A 709 -61.81 -26.35 -1.42
N ILE A 710 -61.50 -26.18 -2.71
CA ILE A 710 -60.20 -26.49 -3.30
C ILE A 710 -59.64 -25.20 -3.90
N THR A 711 -58.38 -24.88 -3.59
CA THR A 711 -57.65 -23.73 -4.14
C THR A 711 -56.60 -24.24 -5.12
N PHE A 712 -56.47 -23.57 -6.26
CA PHE A 712 -55.55 -23.88 -7.33
C PHE A 712 -54.53 -22.76 -7.46
N THR A 713 -53.27 -23.10 -7.75
CA THR A 713 -52.20 -22.14 -8.00
C THR A 713 -51.62 -22.35 -9.38
N VAL A 714 -51.43 -21.27 -10.14
CA VAL A 714 -50.74 -21.25 -11.44
C VAL A 714 -49.49 -20.40 -11.27
N SER A 715 -48.32 -21.01 -11.46
CA SER A 715 -47.03 -20.30 -11.48
C SER A 715 -46.85 -19.61 -12.84
N THR A 716 -46.54 -18.32 -12.85
CA THR A 716 -46.22 -17.56 -14.06
C THR A 716 -44.72 -17.34 -14.14
N GLU A 717 -44.17 -17.43 -15.36
CA GLU A 717 -42.76 -17.17 -15.63
C GLU A 717 -42.41 -15.72 -15.28
N PHE A 718 -41.26 -15.52 -14.63
CA PHE A 718 -40.73 -14.20 -14.26
C PHE A 718 -40.49 -13.37 -15.52
N SER A 719 -41.19 -12.24 -15.65
CA SER A 719 -40.98 -11.25 -16.72
C SER A 719 -40.50 -9.95 -16.06
N PRO A 720 -39.23 -9.89 -15.62
CA PRO A 720 -38.70 -8.67 -15.03
C PRO A 720 -38.75 -7.53 -16.04
N GLN A 721 -38.75 -6.31 -15.52
CA GLN A 721 -38.41 -5.15 -16.33
C GLN A 721 -36.89 -4.94 -16.38
N ASP A 722 -36.43 -4.13 -17.34
CA ASP A 722 -35.03 -3.76 -17.50
C ASP A 722 -34.50 -3.13 -16.19
N LEU A 723 -33.24 -3.43 -15.87
CA LEU A 723 -32.58 -3.03 -14.64
C LEU A 723 -31.23 -2.36 -14.93
N ASP A 724 -31.05 -1.16 -14.40
CA ASP A 724 -29.75 -0.49 -14.33
C ASP A 724 -29.21 -0.56 -12.91
N LEU A 725 -27.96 -0.97 -12.76
CA LEU A 725 -27.24 -1.05 -11.49
C LEU A 725 -26.05 -0.11 -11.53
N ASN A 726 -25.92 0.77 -10.53
CA ASN A 726 -24.82 1.71 -10.44
C ASN A 726 -23.93 1.35 -9.24
N PHE A 727 -22.64 1.25 -9.51
CA PHE A 727 -21.61 0.91 -8.53
C PHE A 727 -20.49 1.95 -8.57
N THR A 728 -19.70 2.00 -7.51
CA THR A 728 -18.40 2.69 -7.51
C THR A 728 -17.35 1.71 -7.02
N ALA A 729 -16.36 1.41 -7.86
CA ALA A 729 -15.17 0.69 -7.43
C ALA A 729 -14.16 1.69 -6.87
N GLU A 730 -13.46 1.35 -5.79
CA GLU A 730 -12.43 2.18 -5.19
C GLU A 730 -11.19 1.31 -4.93
N LEU A 731 -10.08 1.68 -5.56
CA LEU A 731 -8.78 1.04 -5.42
C LEU A 731 -7.93 1.84 -4.44
N PHE A 732 -7.30 1.13 -3.50
CA PHE A 732 -6.32 1.68 -2.57
C PHE A 732 -4.97 0.99 -2.79
N ASP A 733 -3.89 1.76 -2.77
CA ASP A 733 -2.50 1.30 -2.79
C ASP A 733 -1.92 1.10 -1.38
N GLY A 734 -0.60 0.94 -1.30
CA GLY A 734 0.13 0.51 -0.12
C GLY A 734 0.18 1.54 1.02
N ASP A 735 0.21 2.83 0.69
CA ASP A 735 0.24 3.93 1.66
C ASP A 735 -1.12 4.62 1.87
N GLN A 736 -2.14 4.19 1.13
CA GLN A 736 -3.58 4.39 1.32
C GLN A 736 -4.21 5.52 0.52
N ASP A 737 -3.53 5.97 -0.52
CA ASP A 737 -4.17 6.76 -1.57
C ASP A 737 -5.29 5.96 -2.26
N SER A 738 -6.24 6.70 -2.84
CA SER A 738 -7.44 6.06 -3.40
C SER A 738 -7.93 6.64 -4.73
N SER A 739 -8.42 5.74 -5.56
CA SER A 739 -8.93 6.03 -6.89
C SER A 739 -10.32 5.44 -7.06
N PRO A 740 -11.38 6.27 -7.16
CA PRO A 740 -12.73 5.79 -7.39
C PRO A 740 -13.12 5.82 -8.87
N ASP A 741 -13.80 4.79 -9.34
CA ASP A 741 -14.44 4.74 -10.66
C ASP A 741 -15.91 4.29 -10.58
N PRO A 742 -16.87 5.17 -10.89
CA PRO A 742 -18.28 4.82 -10.99
C PRO A 742 -18.59 4.13 -12.32
N PHE A 743 -19.32 3.02 -12.27
CA PHE A 743 -19.73 2.27 -13.46
C PHE A 743 -21.18 1.76 -13.36
N THR A 744 -21.78 1.51 -14.52
CA THR A 744 -23.17 1.08 -14.66
C THR A 744 -23.26 -0.26 -15.38
N VAL A 745 -24.16 -1.12 -14.91
CA VAL A 745 -24.50 -2.40 -15.55
C VAL A 745 -25.98 -2.41 -15.91
N HIS A 746 -26.27 -2.44 -17.21
CA HIS A 746 -27.61 -2.61 -17.75
C HIS A 746 -27.93 -4.09 -17.97
N VAL A 747 -29.15 -4.48 -17.60
CA VAL A 747 -29.68 -5.83 -17.75
C VAL A 747 -31.06 -5.75 -18.40
N ASP A 748 -31.17 -6.31 -19.60
CA ASP A 748 -32.41 -6.41 -20.37
C ASP A 748 -33.39 -7.39 -19.70
N ALA A 749 -34.69 -7.09 -19.84
CA ALA A 749 -35.76 -8.04 -19.56
C ALA A 749 -35.59 -9.37 -20.33
N ALA A 750 -35.97 -10.49 -19.68
CA ALA A 750 -35.87 -11.84 -20.24
C ALA A 750 -36.86 -12.15 -21.39
#